data_AF-A0A8T4P891-F1
#
_entry.id   AF-A0A8T4P891-F1
#
_cell.length_a   1.000
_cell.length_b   1.000
_cell.length_c   1.000
_cell.angle_alpha   90.00
_cell.angle_beta   90.00
_cell.angle_gamma   90.00
#
_symmetry.space_group_name_H-M   'P 1'
#
loop_
_entity.id
_entity.type
_entity.pdbx_description
1 polymer ?
#
loop_
_entity_poly.entity_id
_entity_poly.type
_entity_poly.pdbx_seq_one_letter_code
_entity_poly.pdbx_strand_id
1 'polypeptide(L)'
;MSREETLIIAKTIVLFLSIVFLINLVSADLDSDLTNNGLSFQIDVLETNLIIINYVPIVDSDTDITNFNNSAQEHFEFLESTYPISSSKLNLVATQNPYNPTLSTPLSIGPVSNFIERVNLLRGIYRFGRISGGEVNRVVGLTSAGWFDEHGASEGEKGFAIFGFNAVITESGSKHSSAHELGHTVDGEEGNGLCEEYDRFSWELQHSLLGGCPNGDSDNDNDLDSECLAFGGCPTTTLERLVPWLNNPQSLAEVNMRNFMGLYSSENSRWVSKDTYNHLLSGFTSSGQVISIESVVLVTGIIDKNGSVLFDPLYVLNETSFLNESISQGNYSILIKSGESNFYTNSFEPSFLMSFIGGNTTEINVTSFAFVLPFNESVTQIILQNSTTILAQRNVSDNTPVVEINSSINGQSFNDDFVVKWNASDADDDNLTYSVLLSDDGGNNFTTVALDINQTNLTIKNSLLNNGSEYVVKVLATDGVRTGVAMNNLSFSVQPDPSIELISPADDTTLITNDIMFRYRVAVLGVNITNCSLFVNDSMQQTNTSEILQGEIMNFSQSLIDGDYNWTVECTDTRGYIGETETRNLGISKFTPHIIDWGVTPNPQGFGENVTIFATLNVTNSVDVVILNVTRPNGNESSYVLTNISDDTWAYNFTDYINGTYNFTFFVNYSNGLSTEESGKFYMLVNLITYCQELNLTGMRYTLIKNISSSGTCLNVTANNVTISGGDYSLTYGLAQGAGILSNGFYNYTSIKNIRILAPNGSRKNPAIEIHDSRGLNITNVYIRISCNSTVSDANCHGISLLDTKNRAYISNSNIYILVSNPAHGDKSHGISVNGGSISGPVSGHLLNNLTIIVNSSNGAGVVISGGNDGINDINLENLDIYSKNYYSIHINGGNNGDGNVNVSNVKSVSDGGSTRYPLYLQDSVSGPIKNSNFSSQNAPDVFVTGTHNFTNSSYIDEFVISSATLTRKWYYRAFVNDTSGIFISNVNVTAFNVTNGFQFNSTTASNGFTSTTEITEYINDGGNKTYYSNYTIYASHPNYTMMSHQRNITSLTNIYKDVFTMTSSPP
;
A
#
# COMPACT_ATOMS: atom_id res chain seq x y z
N MET A 1 37.40 2.35 59.06
CA MET A 1 36.52 3.39 58.52
C MET A 1 35.61 3.89 59.62
N SER A 2 35.57 5.21 59.81
CA SER A 2 34.67 5.84 60.76
C SER A 2 33.21 5.73 60.29
N ARG A 3 32.26 5.87 61.21
CA ARG A 3 30.82 5.84 60.89
C ARG A 3 30.41 6.94 59.88
N GLU A 4 31.20 8.02 59.79
CA GLU A 4 31.04 9.07 58.76
C GLU A 4 31.56 8.64 57.39
N GLU A 5 32.68 7.92 57.31
CA GLU A 5 33.23 7.43 56.04
C GLU A 5 32.31 6.38 55.40
N THR A 6 31.67 5.52 56.20
CA THR A 6 30.68 4.56 55.70
C THR A 6 29.39 5.25 55.24
N LEU A 7 29.01 6.38 55.85
CA LEU A 7 27.82 7.14 55.46
C LEU A 7 28.05 7.94 54.17
N ILE A 8 29.28 8.43 53.95
CA ILE A 8 29.66 9.12 52.72
C ILE A 8 29.74 8.12 51.57
N ILE A 9 30.34 6.94 51.76
CA ILE A 9 30.39 5.89 50.73
C ILE A 9 28.99 5.38 50.40
N ALA A 10 28.11 5.19 51.40
CA ALA A 10 26.72 4.80 51.15
C ALA A 10 25.92 5.89 50.41
N LYS A 11 26.13 7.17 50.72
CA LYS A 11 25.49 8.28 50.00
C LYS A 11 26.02 8.44 48.57
N THR A 12 27.31 8.23 48.34
CA THR A 12 27.90 8.28 47.00
C THR A 12 27.45 7.08 46.15
N ILE A 13 27.32 5.88 46.73
CA ILE A 13 26.78 4.70 46.04
C ILE A 13 25.29 4.86 45.73
N VAL A 14 24.50 5.43 46.65
CA VAL A 14 23.08 5.72 46.38
C VAL A 14 22.92 6.84 45.35
N LEU A 15 23.77 7.88 45.36
CA LEU A 15 23.73 8.93 44.32
C LEU A 15 24.18 8.41 42.95
N PHE A 16 25.17 7.50 42.89
CA PHE A 16 25.59 6.84 41.65
C PHE A 16 24.53 5.84 41.15
N LEU A 17 23.88 5.07 42.04
CA LEU A 17 22.75 4.23 41.67
C LEU A 17 21.53 5.05 41.25
N SER A 18 21.32 6.25 41.81
CA SER A 18 20.23 7.14 41.39
C SER A 18 20.49 7.75 40.02
N ILE A 19 21.72 8.15 39.72
CA ILE A 19 22.11 8.75 38.43
C ILE A 19 22.19 7.69 37.32
N VAL A 20 22.59 6.44 37.65
CA VAL A 20 22.53 5.32 36.70
C VAL A 20 21.09 4.82 36.47
N PHE A 21 20.15 5.08 37.39
CA PHE A 21 18.72 4.81 37.19
C PHE A 21 17.93 5.98 36.55
N LEU A 22 18.57 7.14 36.32
CA LEU A 22 17.94 8.33 35.74
C LEU A 22 18.53 8.76 34.37
N ILE A 23 19.40 7.94 33.75
CA ILE A 23 19.96 8.21 32.41
C ILE A 23 19.55 7.16 31.35
N ASN A 24 18.65 6.22 31.65
CA ASN A 24 18.02 5.37 30.63
C ASN A 24 16.51 5.20 30.87
N LEU A 25 15.81 6.33 30.95
CA LEU A 25 14.38 6.41 30.70
C LEU A 25 14.18 7.50 29.65
N VAL A 26 14.65 7.22 28.43
CA VAL A 26 13.88 7.66 27.27
C VAL A 26 12.56 6.93 27.41
N SER A 27 11.49 7.67 27.71
CA SER A 27 10.15 7.17 27.46
C SER A 27 10.07 6.96 25.96
N ALA A 28 10.34 5.75 25.49
CA ALA A 28 9.68 5.28 24.29
C ALA A 28 8.19 5.51 24.55
N ASP A 29 7.58 6.38 23.76
CA ASP A 29 6.14 6.59 23.82
C ASP A 29 5.49 5.21 23.73
N LEU A 30 4.78 4.85 24.79
CA LEU A 30 4.03 3.61 24.85
C LEU A 30 2.88 3.76 23.86
N ASP A 31 2.95 2.94 22.81
CA ASP A 31 1.87 2.73 21.88
C ASP A 31 0.55 2.48 22.62
N SER A 32 -0.38 3.42 22.50
CA SER A 32 -1.68 3.34 23.17
C SER A 32 -2.65 2.37 22.50
N ASP A 33 -2.31 1.84 21.32
CA ASP A 33 -3.09 0.83 20.60
C ASP A 33 -2.38 -0.54 20.63
N LEU A 34 -2.65 -1.32 21.66
CA LEU A 34 -2.07 -2.66 21.85
C LEU A 34 -2.47 -3.69 20.77
N THR A 35 -3.32 -3.35 19.79
CA THR A 35 -3.76 -4.28 18.73
C THR A 35 -2.74 -4.44 17.59
N ASN A 36 -1.78 -3.51 17.45
CA ASN A 36 -0.67 -3.62 16.51
C ASN A 36 0.53 -4.43 17.07
N ASN A 37 0.56 -4.63 18.39
CA ASN A 37 1.69 -5.23 19.12
C ASN A 37 1.76 -6.76 19.05
N GLY A 38 0.84 -7.41 18.32
CA GLY A 38 0.84 -8.86 18.09
C GLY A 38 1.68 -9.32 16.89
N LEU A 39 2.23 -8.39 16.09
CA LEU A 39 2.92 -8.66 14.82
C LEU A 39 4.23 -7.87 14.67
N SER A 40 4.99 -7.68 15.75
CA SER A 40 6.22 -6.90 15.69
C SER A 40 7.41 -7.72 15.18
N PHE A 41 7.89 -7.36 13.99
CA PHE A 41 9.32 -7.04 13.87
C PHE A 41 9.59 -5.96 14.93
N GLN A 42 10.53 -6.16 15.86
CA GLN A 42 11.00 -5.03 16.65
C GLN A 42 11.77 -4.12 15.69
N ILE A 43 11.08 -3.11 15.17
CA ILE A 43 11.71 -1.96 14.56
C ILE A 43 11.86 -0.98 15.73
N ASP A 44 13.10 -0.73 16.14
CA ASP A 44 13.39 0.47 16.91
C ASP A 44 13.04 1.63 15.97
N VAL A 45 11.87 2.25 16.14
CA VAL A 45 11.58 3.52 15.48
C VAL A 45 12.57 4.51 16.10
N LEU A 46 13.70 4.70 15.41
CA LEU A 46 14.67 5.73 15.73
C LEU A 46 13.96 7.09 15.68
N GLU A 47 14.42 8.08 16.46
CA GLU A 47 13.84 9.43 16.45
C GLU A 47 13.79 9.97 15.00
N THR A 48 12.58 10.10 14.45
CA THR A 48 12.34 10.74 13.15
C THR A 48 12.16 12.26 13.33
N ASN A 49 12.62 13.05 12.35
CA ASN A 49 12.40 14.49 12.35
C ASN A 49 10.90 14.81 12.23
N LEU A 50 10.49 15.99 12.71
CA LEU A 50 9.14 16.49 12.45
C LEU A 50 9.01 16.80 10.95
N ILE A 51 8.02 16.20 10.30
CA ILE A 51 7.70 16.43 8.89
C ILE A 51 6.38 17.16 8.80
N ILE A 52 6.42 18.36 8.23
CA ILE A 52 5.22 19.17 7.98
C ILE A 52 4.98 19.22 6.47
N ILE A 53 3.85 18.66 6.03
CA ILE A 53 3.44 18.63 4.63
C ILE A 53 2.36 19.68 4.41
N ASN A 54 2.63 20.64 3.54
CA ASN A 54 1.63 21.63 3.12
C ASN A 54 0.97 21.21 1.81
N TYR A 55 -0.33 20.98 1.85
CA TYR A 55 -1.16 20.76 0.68
C TYR A 55 -1.65 22.11 0.15
N VAL A 56 -1.47 22.32 -1.15
CA VAL A 56 -1.80 23.59 -1.83
C VAL A 56 -2.69 23.28 -3.03
N PRO A 57 -3.87 23.91 -3.15
CA PRO A 57 -4.71 23.74 -4.34
C PRO A 57 -4.05 24.49 -5.51
N ILE A 58 -3.96 23.85 -6.67
CA ILE A 58 -3.56 24.51 -7.92
C ILE A 58 -4.84 24.83 -8.69
N VAL A 59 -4.98 26.08 -9.13
CA VAL A 59 -6.14 26.51 -9.92
C VAL A 59 -5.75 27.23 -11.21
N ASP A 60 -6.58 27.05 -12.22
CA ASP A 60 -6.73 27.87 -13.42
C ASP A 60 -8.11 28.56 -13.43
N SER A 61 -8.59 29.03 -14.59
CA SER A 61 -9.86 29.76 -14.68
C SER A 61 -11.11 28.95 -14.31
N ASP A 62 -11.04 27.62 -14.30
CA ASP A 62 -12.21 26.73 -14.27
C ASP A 62 -12.10 25.60 -13.21
N THR A 63 -11.12 25.69 -12.29
CA THR A 63 -10.86 24.62 -11.32
C THR A 63 -11.84 24.62 -10.14
N ASP A 64 -12.57 23.51 -9.95
CA ASP A 64 -13.38 23.26 -8.76
C ASP A 64 -12.53 22.81 -7.56
N ILE A 65 -12.46 23.65 -6.52
CA ILE A 65 -11.72 23.38 -5.27
C ILE A 65 -12.65 23.00 -4.09
N THR A 66 -13.94 22.81 -4.32
CA THR A 66 -14.93 22.58 -3.25
C THR A 66 -14.61 21.37 -2.35
N ASN A 67 -13.96 20.34 -2.92
CA ASN A 67 -13.56 19.13 -2.20
C ASN A 67 -12.08 19.08 -1.83
N PHE A 68 -11.31 20.16 -2.05
CA PHE A 68 -9.86 20.17 -1.85
C PHE A 68 -9.46 19.72 -0.43
N ASN A 69 -10.08 20.26 0.61
CA ASN A 69 -9.75 19.92 2.00
C ASN A 69 -10.00 18.42 2.30
N ASN A 70 -11.07 17.84 1.75
CA ASN A 70 -11.35 16.41 1.91
C ASN A 70 -10.30 15.57 1.18
N SER A 71 -9.93 15.94 -0.05
CA SER A 71 -8.89 15.25 -0.82
C SER A 71 -7.52 15.35 -0.15
N ALA A 72 -7.12 16.53 0.33
CA ALA A 72 -5.88 16.72 1.08
C ALA A 72 -5.83 15.82 2.33
N GLN A 73 -6.95 15.72 3.05
CA GLN A 73 -7.08 14.84 4.21
C GLN A 73 -6.96 13.35 3.81
N GLU A 74 -7.65 12.90 2.75
CA GLU A 74 -7.58 11.52 2.28
C GLU A 74 -6.16 11.12 1.84
N HIS A 75 -5.45 12.02 1.15
CA HIS A 75 -4.06 11.79 0.74
C HIS A 75 -3.12 11.74 1.96
N PHE A 76 -3.34 12.61 2.96
CA PHE A 76 -2.58 12.62 4.20
C PHE A 76 -2.79 11.36 5.04
N GLU A 77 -4.03 10.89 5.17
CA GLU A 77 -4.35 9.65 5.90
C GLU A 77 -3.68 8.43 5.27
N PHE A 78 -3.55 8.39 3.94
CA PHE A 78 -2.81 7.33 3.27
C PHE A 78 -1.30 7.39 3.60
N LEU A 79 -0.69 8.59 3.58
CA LEU A 79 0.70 8.81 3.99
C LEU A 79 0.93 8.36 5.44
N GLU A 80 0.08 8.80 6.38
CA GLU A 80 0.17 8.43 7.79
C GLU A 80 0.13 6.90 7.99
N SER A 81 -0.63 6.19 7.16
CA SER A 81 -0.73 4.73 7.22
C SER A 81 0.44 3.96 6.58
N THR A 82 1.22 4.60 5.71
CA THR A 82 2.23 3.91 4.87
C THR A 82 3.67 4.36 5.12
N TYR A 83 3.89 5.59 5.58
CA TYR A 83 5.21 6.12 5.84
C TYR A 83 5.69 5.75 7.26
N PRO A 84 6.97 5.45 7.45
CA PRO A 84 7.55 5.02 8.73
C PRO A 84 7.80 6.20 9.68
N ILE A 85 6.78 7.04 9.90
CA ILE A 85 6.86 8.25 10.71
C ILE A 85 5.76 8.16 11.78
N SER A 86 6.08 8.49 13.03
CA SER A 86 5.06 8.58 14.08
C SER A 86 4.03 9.65 13.73
N SER A 87 2.74 9.41 14.01
CA SER A 87 1.69 10.42 13.82
C SER A 87 1.96 11.72 14.58
N SER A 88 2.67 11.67 15.71
CA SER A 88 3.13 12.86 16.45
C SER A 88 4.25 13.65 15.77
N LYS A 89 4.83 13.12 14.68
CA LYS A 89 5.94 13.67 13.90
C LYS A 89 5.57 13.93 12.45
N LEU A 90 4.31 13.72 12.05
CA LEU A 90 3.81 14.00 10.71
C LEU A 90 2.61 14.94 10.81
N ASN A 91 2.73 16.15 10.29
CA ASN A 91 1.68 17.18 10.38
C ASN A 91 1.17 17.60 9.01
N LEU A 92 -0.15 17.71 8.89
CA LEU A 92 -0.84 18.29 7.76
C LEU A 92 -1.00 19.81 7.95
N VAL A 93 -0.65 20.57 6.91
CA VAL A 93 -1.09 21.95 6.70
C VAL A 93 -1.88 21.98 5.39
N ALA A 94 -3.07 22.57 5.39
CA ALA A 94 -3.89 22.73 4.18
C ALA A 94 -4.08 24.22 3.88
N THR A 95 -3.35 24.71 2.87
CA THR A 95 -3.43 26.11 2.43
C THR A 95 -4.78 26.35 1.76
N GLN A 96 -5.58 27.28 2.31
CA GLN A 96 -6.91 27.57 1.77
C GLN A 96 -6.89 28.41 0.48
N ASN A 97 -5.88 29.27 0.33
CA ASN A 97 -5.74 30.09 -0.87
C ASN A 97 -5.09 29.29 -2.01
N PRO A 98 -5.72 29.23 -3.19
CA PRO A 98 -5.18 28.45 -4.28
C PRO A 98 -3.98 29.14 -4.92
N TYR A 99 -3.00 28.33 -5.32
CA TYR A 99 -1.91 28.77 -6.16
C TYR A 99 -2.40 28.90 -7.60
N ASN A 100 -2.43 30.13 -8.09
CA ASN A 100 -2.66 30.42 -9.51
C ASN A 100 -1.33 30.86 -10.16
N PRO A 101 -0.71 30.00 -10.98
CA PRO A 101 0.54 30.31 -11.65
C PRO A 101 0.48 31.59 -12.50
N THR A 102 -0.67 31.88 -13.13
CA THR A 102 -0.83 33.05 -14.03
C THR A 102 -0.75 34.40 -13.33
N LEU A 103 -0.98 34.44 -12.01
CA LEU A 103 -0.84 35.64 -11.19
C LEU A 103 0.61 35.85 -10.72
N SER A 104 1.49 34.87 -10.89
CA SER A 104 2.87 34.89 -10.42
C SER A 104 3.81 35.10 -11.61
N THR A 105 4.58 36.19 -11.65
CA THR A 105 5.57 36.39 -12.72
C THR A 105 6.80 35.52 -12.49
N PRO A 106 7.33 34.77 -13.49
CA PRO A 106 7.03 34.82 -14.93
C PRO A 106 6.16 33.65 -15.45
N LEU A 107 5.31 33.05 -14.63
CA LEU A 107 4.71 31.74 -14.88
C LEU A 107 3.41 31.86 -15.72
N SER A 108 3.49 31.57 -17.02
CA SER A 108 2.31 31.24 -17.82
C SER A 108 2.13 29.73 -17.77
N ILE A 109 0.94 29.22 -17.44
CA ILE A 109 0.67 27.78 -17.60
C ILE A 109 0.68 27.48 -19.10
N GLY A 110 1.83 27.10 -19.64
CA GLY A 110 1.90 26.39 -20.90
C GLY A 110 1.36 24.97 -20.72
N PRO A 111 1.17 24.22 -21.81
CA PRO A 111 0.76 22.83 -21.69
C PRO A 111 1.82 22.07 -20.87
N VAL A 112 1.38 21.24 -19.92
CA VAL A 112 2.30 20.47 -19.07
C VAL A 112 3.11 19.45 -19.87
N SER A 113 2.84 19.26 -21.17
CA SER A 113 3.79 18.61 -22.09
C SER A 113 5.19 19.27 -22.15
N ASN A 114 5.34 20.53 -21.71
CA ASN A 114 6.65 21.19 -21.62
C ASN A 114 7.31 20.97 -20.24
N PHE A 115 8.45 20.28 -20.20
CA PHE A 115 9.19 20.02 -18.96
C PHE A 115 9.63 21.29 -18.22
N ILE A 116 9.92 22.39 -18.93
CA ILE A 116 10.27 23.66 -18.26
C ILE A 116 9.09 24.17 -17.44
N GLU A 117 7.86 24.05 -17.95
CA GLU A 117 6.67 24.46 -17.21
C GLU A 117 6.42 23.57 -15.99
N ARG A 118 6.71 22.26 -16.08
CA ARG A 118 6.64 21.35 -14.92
C ARG A 118 7.62 21.73 -13.82
N VAL A 119 8.89 21.98 -14.18
CA VAL A 119 9.95 22.43 -13.26
C VAL A 119 9.55 23.74 -12.58
N ASN A 120 9.00 24.66 -13.36
CA ASN A 120 8.46 25.94 -12.91
C ASN A 120 7.29 25.80 -11.93
N LEU A 121 6.36 24.88 -12.21
CA LEU A 121 5.18 24.64 -11.38
C LEU A 121 5.57 24.05 -10.02
N LEU A 122 6.44 23.03 -9.98
CA LEU A 122 6.98 22.45 -8.74
C LEU A 122 7.70 23.49 -7.89
N ARG A 123 8.54 24.30 -8.54
CA ARG A 123 9.28 25.38 -7.88
C ARG A 123 8.36 26.47 -7.32
N GLY A 124 7.36 26.86 -8.11
CA GLY A 124 6.37 27.86 -7.72
C GLY A 124 5.52 27.41 -6.55
N ILE A 125 5.00 26.18 -6.58
CA ILE A 125 4.17 25.66 -5.49
C ILE A 125 4.97 25.44 -4.21
N TYR A 126 6.22 24.96 -4.30
CA TYR A 126 7.09 24.86 -3.14
C TYR A 126 7.26 26.22 -2.46
N ARG A 127 7.57 27.26 -3.23
CA ARG A 127 7.75 28.63 -2.72
C ARG A 127 6.46 29.19 -2.15
N PHE A 128 5.34 29.00 -2.85
CA PHE A 128 4.02 29.44 -2.40
C PHE A 128 3.64 28.80 -1.06
N GLY A 129 3.77 27.48 -0.95
CA GLY A 129 3.49 26.72 0.27
C GLY A 129 4.46 27.03 1.41
N ARG A 130 5.74 27.29 1.10
CA ARG A 130 6.77 27.59 2.12
C ARG A 130 6.68 29.00 2.68
N ILE A 131 6.32 29.99 1.85
CA ILE A 131 6.16 31.40 2.26
C ILE A 131 4.90 31.60 3.10
N SER A 132 3.87 30.77 2.94
CA SER A 132 2.63 30.82 3.75
C SER A 132 2.94 30.86 5.26
N GLY A 133 4.02 30.22 5.71
CA GLY A 133 4.52 30.28 7.07
C GLY A 133 4.62 28.89 7.72
N GLY A 134 5.27 28.83 8.88
CA GLY A 134 5.57 27.57 9.58
C GLY A 134 6.81 26.87 9.04
N GLU A 135 7.32 25.89 9.79
CA GLU A 135 8.50 25.09 9.43
C GLU A 135 8.14 24.00 8.39
N VAL A 136 7.41 24.36 7.31
CA VAL A 136 6.98 23.42 6.25
C VAL A 136 8.20 22.79 5.57
N ASN A 137 8.24 21.45 5.51
CA ASN A 137 9.36 20.70 4.94
C ASN A 137 9.07 20.15 3.53
N ARG A 138 7.80 19.88 3.22
CA ARG A 138 7.35 19.32 1.94
C ARG A 138 6.07 20.00 1.46
N VAL A 139 5.88 20.11 0.15
CA VAL A 139 4.67 20.71 -0.45
C VAL A 139 4.05 19.75 -1.46
N VAL A 140 2.74 19.55 -1.36
CA VAL A 140 1.96 18.79 -2.34
C VAL A 140 1.00 19.75 -3.05
N GLY A 141 1.16 19.91 -4.35
CA GLY A 141 0.16 20.55 -5.19
C GLY A 141 -0.95 19.59 -5.55
N LEU A 142 -2.20 19.89 -5.18
CA LEU A 142 -3.37 19.11 -5.63
C LEU A 142 -4.13 19.85 -6.71
N THR A 143 -4.42 19.13 -7.78
CA THR A 143 -5.26 19.55 -8.91
C THR A 143 -6.58 18.78 -8.90
N SER A 144 -7.58 19.25 -9.66
CA SER A 144 -8.82 18.48 -9.88
C SER A 144 -8.55 17.19 -10.66
N ALA A 145 -9.41 16.18 -10.50
CA ALA A 145 -9.33 14.97 -11.30
C ALA A 145 -9.52 15.29 -12.79
N GLY A 146 -8.62 14.80 -13.65
CA GLY A 146 -8.61 15.07 -15.09
C GLY A 146 -7.76 16.28 -15.52
N TRP A 147 -7.23 17.06 -14.57
CA TRP A 147 -6.47 18.29 -14.87
C TRP A 147 -5.27 18.04 -15.79
N PHE A 148 -4.56 16.92 -15.62
CA PHE A 148 -3.41 16.58 -16.47
C PHE A 148 -3.80 16.35 -17.93
N ASP A 149 -4.93 15.66 -18.15
CA ASP A 149 -5.45 15.37 -19.48
C ASP A 149 -5.85 16.68 -20.19
N GLU A 150 -6.47 17.61 -19.45
CA GLU A 150 -6.87 18.94 -19.94
C GLU A 150 -5.67 19.83 -20.29
N HIS A 151 -4.53 19.64 -19.61
CA HIS A 151 -3.32 20.42 -19.80
C HIS A 151 -2.29 19.77 -20.73
N GLY A 152 -2.69 18.72 -21.45
CA GLY A 152 -1.89 18.08 -22.49
C GLY A 152 -0.73 17.23 -21.96
N ALA A 153 -0.91 16.61 -20.80
CA ALA A 153 -0.03 15.54 -20.33
C ALA A 153 -0.14 14.29 -21.22
N SER A 154 0.76 13.32 -21.05
CA SER A 154 0.61 12.03 -21.74
C SER A 154 -0.59 11.27 -21.17
N GLU A 155 -1.22 10.43 -22.00
CA GLU A 155 -2.40 9.66 -21.61
C GLU A 155 -2.12 8.85 -20.33
N GLY A 156 -2.91 9.11 -19.29
CA GLY A 156 -2.83 8.39 -18.00
C GLY A 156 -1.86 8.98 -16.97
N GLU A 157 -1.17 10.09 -17.27
CA GLU A 157 -0.37 10.81 -16.27
C GLU A 157 -1.25 11.47 -15.21
N LYS A 158 -0.92 11.29 -13.93
CA LYS A 158 -1.73 11.78 -12.80
C LYS A 158 -0.95 12.48 -11.69
N GLY A 159 0.37 12.53 -11.84
CA GLY A 159 1.27 13.22 -10.95
C GLY A 159 2.68 13.30 -11.55
N PHE A 160 3.54 14.09 -10.93
CA PHE A 160 4.98 14.06 -11.20
C PHE A 160 5.82 14.65 -10.06
N ALA A 161 7.06 14.18 -10.00
CA ALA A 161 8.09 14.62 -9.07
C ALA A 161 9.45 14.73 -9.76
N ILE A 162 10.32 15.59 -9.22
CA ILE A 162 11.76 15.56 -9.50
C ILE A 162 12.41 14.83 -8.33
N PHE A 163 13.26 13.85 -8.63
CA PHE A 163 13.96 13.10 -7.58
C PHE A 163 14.72 14.04 -6.63
N GLY A 164 14.52 13.87 -5.32
CA GLY A 164 15.12 14.70 -4.27
C GLY A 164 14.57 16.15 -4.15
N PHE A 165 13.55 16.55 -4.92
CA PHE A 165 12.95 17.88 -4.80
C PHE A 165 11.77 17.87 -3.83
N ASN A 166 11.72 18.81 -2.87
CA ASN A 166 10.76 18.81 -1.76
C ASN A 166 9.33 19.25 -2.11
N ALA A 167 8.94 19.19 -3.38
CA ALA A 167 7.56 19.39 -3.82
C ALA A 167 7.17 18.40 -4.91
N VAL A 168 5.87 18.09 -4.94
CA VAL A 168 5.24 17.19 -5.90
C VAL A 168 3.90 17.74 -6.34
N ILE A 169 3.37 17.25 -7.46
CA ILE A 169 2.03 17.62 -7.95
C ILE A 169 1.27 16.35 -8.29
N THR A 170 0.00 16.31 -7.89
CA THR A 170 -0.89 15.18 -8.17
C THR A 170 -2.35 15.61 -8.32
N GLU A 171 -3.19 14.74 -8.89
CA GLU A 171 -4.64 14.91 -8.95
C GLU A 171 -5.34 14.43 -7.66
N SER A 172 -6.45 15.08 -7.32
CA SER A 172 -7.33 14.72 -6.19
C SER A 172 -8.04 13.37 -6.36
N GLY A 173 -8.03 12.82 -7.58
CA GLY A 173 -8.77 11.61 -7.95
C GLY A 173 -8.18 10.31 -7.41
N SER A 174 -7.02 10.34 -6.74
CA SER A 174 -6.44 9.13 -6.15
C SER A 174 -5.63 9.35 -4.87
N LYS A 175 -6.14 8.83 -3.74
CA LYS A 175 -5.58 9.06 -2.39
C LYS A 175 -4.12 8.64 -2.18
N HIS A 176 -3.62 7.66 -2.94
CA HIS A 176 -2.24 7.17 -2.78
C HIS A 176 -1.20 7.98 -3.55
N SER A 177 -1.64 8.86 -4.46
CA SER A 177 -0.77 9.53 -5.42
C SER A 177 0.23 10.49 -4.77
N SER A 178 -0.17 11.21 -3.71
CA SER A 178 0.78 12.03 -2.94
C SER A 178 1.89 11.19 -2.32
N ALA A 179 1.55 10.01 -1.77
CA ALA A 179 2.52 9.11 -1.17
C ALA A 179 3.48 8.51 -2.19
N HIS A 180 2.97 8.21 -3.39
CA HIS A 180 3.77 7.78 -4.52
C HIS A 180 4.79 8.86 -4.92
N GLU A 181 4.33 10.06 -5.26
CA GLU A 181 5.21 11.11 -5.78
C GLU A 181 6.20 11.58 -4.72
N LEU A 182 5.76 11.74 -3.46
CA LEU A 182 6.67 12.07 -2.37
C LEU A 182 7.75 10.98 -2.18
N GLY A 183 7.45 9.73 -2.54
CA GLY A 183 8.40 8.62 -2.49
C GLY A 183 9.64 8.83 -3.36
N HIS A 184 9.50 9.51 -4.50
CA HIS A 184 10.64 9.91 -5.35
C HIS A 184 11.51 11.00 -4.72
N THR A 185 10.97 11.75 -3.75
CA THR A 185 11.66 12.91 -3.13
C THR A 185 12.48 12.54 -1.89
N VAL A 186 12.39 11.29 -1.43
CA VAL A 186 13.03 10.84 -0.19
C VAL A 186 14.30 10.07 -0.53
N ASP A 187 15.44 10.72 -0.34
CA ASP A 187 16.75 10.10 -0.44
C ASP A 187 17.01 9.23 0.80
N GLY A 188 17.12 7.91 0.62
CA GLY A 188 17.51 6.97 1.67
C GLY A 188 19.03 6.91 1.90
N GLU A 189 19.51 5.93 2.67
CA GLU A 189 20.95 5.71 2.89
C GLU A 189 21.77 5.56 1.60
N GLU A 190 21.15 5.04 0.54
CA GLU A 190 21.78 4.84 -0.77
C GLU A 190 21.70 6.09 -1.69
N GLY A 191 21.07 7.17 -1.22
CA GLY A 191 21.11 8.49 -1.88
C GLY A 191 20.14 8.68 -3.04
N ASN A 192 19.15 7.81 -3.23
CA ASN A 192 18.18 7.86 -4.32
C ASN A 192 16.74 7.84 -3.78
N GLY A 193 15.79 8.40 -4.54
CA GLY A 193 14.35 8.22 -4.30
C GLY A 193 13.83 6.84 -4.71
N LEU A 194 12.60 6.50 -4.34
CA LEU A 194 11.94 5.27 -4.77
C LEU A 194 11.78 5.22 -6.30
N CYS A 195 11.88 4.03 -6.88
CA CYS A 195 11.67 3.77 -8.30
C CYS A 195 10.22 3.40 -8.60
N GLU A 196 9.80 3.68 -9.82
CA GLU A 196 8.53 3.25 -10.38
C GLU A 196 8.52 1.75 -10.62
N GLU A 197 7.48 1.06 -10.15
CA GLU A 197 7.31 -0.39 -10.34
C GLU A 197 6.23 -0.73 -11.37
N TYR A 198 5.86 0.24 -12.20
CA TYR A 198 4.77 0.04 -13.15
C TYR A 198 5.17 -0.86 -14.33
N ASP A 199 6.43 -0.82 -14.77
CA ASP A 199 6.94 -1.75 -15.76
C ASP A 199 8.45 -1.94 -15.63
N ARG A 200 8.91 -3.13 -16.03
CA ARG A 200 10.31 -3.56 -15.89
C ARG A 200 11.30 -2.66 -16.64
N PHE A 201 10.94 -2.16 -17.83
CA PHE A 201 11.85 -1.32 -18.62
C PHE A 201 12.12 0.02 -17.93
N SER A 202 11.07 0.63 -17.38
CA SER A 202 11.20 1.93 -16.69
C SER A 202 11.95 1.78 -15.37
N TRP A 203 11.67 0.71 -14.63
CA TRP A 203 12.42 0.38 -13.43
C TRP A 203 13.91 0.15 -13.74
N GLU A 204 14.25 -0.66 -14.75
CA GLU A 204 15.65 -0.93 -15.15
C GLU A 204 16.37 0.36 -15.62
N LEU A 205 15.65 1.24 -16.33
CA LEU A 205 16.18 2.54 -16.74
C LEU A 205 16.52 3.41 -15.52
N GLN A 206 15.61 3.51 -14.55
CA GLN A 206 15.84 4.23 -13.31
C GLN A 206 16.97 3.61 -12.51
N HIS A 207 17.00 2.28 -12.38
CA HIS A 207 18.07 1.55 -11.70
C HIS A 207 19.44 1.92 -12.29
N SER A 208 19.54 1.99 -13.61
CA SER A 208 20.78 2.42 -14.27
C SER A 208 21.11 3.91 -14.08
N LEU A 209 20.11 4.80 -14.03
CA LEU A 209 20.32 6.24 -13.94
C LEU A 209 20.62 6.72 -12.52
N LEU A 210 20.00 6.09 -11.53
CA LEU A 210 20.16 6.36 -10.10
C LEU A 210 21.33 5.55 -9.50
N GLY A 211 21.78 4.48 -10.15
CA GLY A 211 22.83 3.60 -9.63
C GLY A 211 22.30 2.55 -8.66
N GLY A 212 21.01 2.22 -8.75
CA GLY A 212 20.29 1.27 -7.93
C GLY A 212 18.86 1.75 -7.69
N CYS A 213 17.90 0.84 -7.72
CA CYS A 213 16.52 1.10 -7.31
C CYS A 213 16.30 0.49 -5.92
N PRO A 214 15.83 1.29 -4.94
CA PRO A 214 15.72 0.83 -3.55
C PRO A 214 14.48 -0.04 -3.27
N ASN A 215 13.65 -0.26 -4.28
CA ASN A 215 12.41 -1.02 -4.19
C ASN A 215 12.17 -1.87 -5.43
N GLY A 216 11.40 -2.95 -5.29
CA GLY A 216 11.00 -3.84 -6.37
C GLY A 216 12.02 -4.92 -6.75
N ASP A 217 13.12 -5.02 -6.03
CA ASP A 217 14.17 -6.05 -6.16
C ASP A 217 14.46 -6.65 -4.78
N SER A 218 13.63 -7.62 -4.38
CA SER A 218 13.66 -8.20 -3.03
C SER A 218 14.79 -9.21 -2.84
N ASP A 219 15.29 -9.81 -3.93
CA ASP A 219 16.40 -10.77 -3.90
C ASP A 219 17.77 -10.17 -4.25
N ASN A 220 17.79 -8.87 -4.59
CA ASN A 220 18.95 -8.03 -4.85
C ASN A 220 19.80 -8.58 -6.01
N ASP A 221 19.14 -9.04 -7.07
CA ASP A 221 19.76 -9.54 -8.29
C ASP A 221 19.94 -8.47 -9.39
N ASN A 222 19.53 -7.23 -9.08
CA ASN A 222 19.48 -6.05 -9.96
C ASN A 222 18.42 -6.14 -11.08
N ASP A 223 17.43 -7.02 -10.97
CA ASP A 223 16.26 -7.05 -11.83
C ASP A 223 14.98 -6.76 -11.01
N LEU A 224 13.98 -6.16 -11.66
CA LEU A 224 12.64 -6.06 -11.07
C LEU A 224 12.07 -7.47 -10.85
N ASP A 225 11.63 -7.76 -9.63
CA ASP A 225 11.07 -9.04 -9.21
C ASP A 225 9.96 -9.49 -10.17
N SER A 226 10.03 -10.73 -10.64
CA SER A 226 9.07 -11.27 -11.62
C SER A 226 7.61 -11.34 -11.13
N GLU A 227 7.41 -11.24 -9.81
CA GLU A 227 6.10 -11.24 -9.15
C GLU A 227 5.44 -9.85 -9.09
N CYS A 228 6.21 -8.79 -9.41
CA CYS A 228 5.67 -7.47 -9.71
C CYS A 228 4.80 -7.59 -10.97
N LEU A 229 3.49 -7.33 -10.82
CA LEU A 229 2.58 -7.41 -11.95
C LEU A 229 2.95 -6.28 -12.91
N ALA A 230 2.99 -6.58 -14.21
CA ALA A 230 2.99 -5.53 -15.23
C ALA A 230 1.85 -4.57 -14.90
N PHE A 231 2.19 -3.30 -14.71
CA PHE A 231 1.35 -2.20 -14.27
C PHE A 231 0.96 -2.19 -12.79
N GLY A 232 0.97 -3.29 -12.03
CA GLY A 232 0.37 -3.29 -10.69
C GLY A 232 1.26 -2.81 -9.54
N GLY A 233 2.59 -2.79 -9.73
CA GLY A 233 3.57 -2.70 -8.64
C GLY A 233 3.88 -4.07 -8.00
N CYS A 234 4.91 -4.09 -7.16
CA CYS A 234 5.40 -5.29 -6.51
C CYS A 234 4.42 -5.77 -5.42
N PRO A 235 4.19 -7.08 -5.31
CA PRO A 235 3.38 -7.62 -4.23
C PRO A 235 4.04 -7.32 -2.89
N THR A 236 3.26 -6.81 -1.94
CA THR A 236 3.75 -6.52 -0.59
C THR A 236 3.40 -7.67 0.33
N THR A 237 4.28 -8.05 1.25
CA THR A 237 3.97 -9.11 2.23
C THR A 237 2.83 -8.70 3.15
N THR A 238 1.94 -9.66 3.44
CA THR A 238 0.64 -9.48 4.08
C THR A 238 0.77 -9.16 5.57
N LEU A 239 0.54 -7.90 5.97
CA LEU A 239 -0.24 -7.67 7.19
C LEU A 239 -1.64 -8.24 6.93
N GLU A 240 -2.12 -9.15 7.77
CA GLU A 240 -3.57 -9.36 7.84
C GLU A 240 -4.22 -8.00 8.12
N ARG A 241 -5.10 -7.55 7.22
CA ARG A 241 -6.04 -6.43 7.35
C ARG A 241 -6.03 -5.79 8.77
N LEU A 242 -5.33 -4.66 8.93
CA LEU A 242 -5.72 -3.70 9.96
C LEU A 242 -7.19 -3.38 9.69
N VAL A 243 -7.99 -3.40 10.76
CA VAL A 243 -9.44 -3.20 10.85
C VAL A 243 -10.06 -2.46 9.64
N PRO A 244 -11.23 -2.90 9.10
CA PRO A 244 -11.89 -2.18 8.02
C PRO A 244 -12.04 -0.70 8.35
N TRP A 245 -11.60 0.15 7.42
CA TRP A 245 -12.02 1.54 7.37
C TRP A 245 -13.55 1.59 7.51
N LEU A 246 -14.02 2.30 8.52
CA LEU A 246 -15.28 2.00 9.24
C LEU A 246 -16.58 2.30 8.47
N ASN A 247 -16.53 2.66 7.18
CA ASN A 247 -17.71 3.21 6.49
C ASN A 247 -18.15 2.50 5.20
N ASN A 248 -17.62 1.32 4.84
CA ASN A 248 -18.17 0.57 3.70
C ASN A 248 -18.26 -0.96 3.93
N PRO A 249 -19.44 -1.49 4.33
CA PRO A 249 -19.64 -2.92 4.54
C PRO A 249 -19.69 -3.78 3.27
N GLN A 250 -19.47 -3.23 2.06
CA GLN A 250 -19.75 -3.94 0.80
C GLN A 250 -18.55 -4.45 -0.01
N SER A 251 -17.29 -4.31 0.41
CA SER A 251 -16.15 -4.94 -0.32
C SER A 251 -15.44 -6.01 0.53
N LEU A 252 -15.85 -7.27 0.35
CA LEU A 252 -15.24 -8.48 0.93
C LEU A 252 -14.39 -9.30 -0.08
N ALA A 253 -14.01 -8.69 -1.21
CA ALA A 253 -13.03 -9.26 -2.13
C ALA A 253 -11.63 -9.27 -1.47
N GLU A 254 -10.88 -10.36 -1.67
CA GLU A 254 -9.46 -10.45 -1.32
C GLU A 254 -8.72 -9.43 -2.17
N VAL A 255 -8.15 -8.40 -1.55
CA VAL A 255 -7.37 -7.41 -2.29
C VAL A 255 -5.90 -7.78 -2.15
N ASN A 256 -5.27 -8.21 -3.24
CA ASN A 256 -3.81 -8.34 -3.29
C ASN A 256 -3.20 -6.95 -3.14
N MET A 257 -2.64 -6.64 -1.97
CA MET A 257 -1.97 -5.36 -1.76
C MET A 257 -0.70 -5.30 -2.62
N ARG A 258 -0.52 -4.15 -3.25
CA ARG A 258 0.60 -3.84 -4.12
C ARG A 258 1.26 -2.58 -3.65
N ASN A 259 2.56 -2.48 -3.90
CA ASN A 259 3.31 -1.28 -3.56
C ASN A 259 2.65 -0.05 -4.18
N PHE A 260 2.70 1.07 -3.49
CA PHE A 260 2.14 2.32 -3.98
C PHE A 260 2.95 2.90 -5.14
N MET A 261 4.17 2.39 -5.39
CA MET A 261 5.02 2.75 -6.55
C MET A 261 4.57 2.13 -7.89
N GLY A 262 3.46 1.37 -7.92
CA GLY A 262 2.90 0.79 -9.16
C GLY A 262 1.66 1.52 -9.71
N LEU A 263 1.21 1.12 -10.91
CA LEU A 263 0.04 1.67 -11.64
C LEU A 263 -1.30 0.96 -11.40
N TYR A 264 -2.38 1.68 -11.70
CA TYR A 264 -3.79 1.40 -11.39
C TYR A 264 -4.26 -0.06 -11.48
N SER A 265 -4.86 -0.57 -10.38
CA SER A 265 -5.77 -1.73 -10.44
C SER A 265 -6.89 -1.72 -9.38
N SER A 266 -6.69 -1.08 -8.23
CA SER A 266 -7.73 -0.70 -7.26
C SER A 266 -7.08 0.18 -6.18
N GLU A 267 -7.63 1.35 -5.84
CA GLU A 267 -7.04 2.19 -4.78
C GLU A 267 -7.02 1.50 -3.41
N ASN A 268 -7.94 0.56 -3.22
CA ASN A 268 -8.03 -0.24 -2.02
C ASN A 268 -7.00 -1.39 -2.00
N SER A 269 -6.17 -1.50 -3.04
CA SER A 269 -5.10 -2.49 -3.19
C SER A 269 -3.70 -1.90 -3.06
N ARG A 270 -3.56 -0.72 -2.44
CA ARG A 270 -2.28 -0.02 -2.29
C ARG A 270 -1.74 -0.08 -0.89
N TRP A 271 -0.48 -0.47 -0.77
CA TRP A 271 0.26 -0.52 0.49
C TRP A 271 1.74 -0.22 0.27
N VAL A 272 2.52 -0.30 1.34
CA VAL A 272 3.98 -0.13 1.32
C VAL A 272 4.65 -1.51 1.35
N SER A 273 5.63 -1.75 0.47
CA SER A 273 6.45 -2.96 0.53
C SER A 273 7.51 -2.86 1.65
N LYS A 274 8.17 -3.97 1.99
CA LYS A 274 9.16 -3.99 3.08
C LYS A 274 10.40 -3.16 2.72
N ASP A 275 10.91 -3.36 1.53
CA ASP A 275 11.99 -2.61 0.87
C ASP A 275 11.66 -1.12 0.80
N THR A 276 10.48 -0.73 0.29
CA THR A 276 10.03 0.67 0.32
C THR A 276 9.96 1.24 1.73
N TYR A 277 9.40 0.49 2.70
CA TYR A 277 9.29 0.95 4.08
C TYR A 277 10.67 1.21 4.71
N ASN A 278 11.61 0.28 4.51
CA ASN A 278 12.98 0.44 5.02
C ASN A 278 13.71 1.61 4.37
N HIS A 279 13.52 1.81 3.06
CA HIS A 279 14.07 2.94 2.34
C HIS A 279 13.58 4.27 2.92
N LEU A 280 12.26 4.43 3.04
CA LEU A 280 11.65 5.61 3.65
C LEU A 280 12.13 5.82 5.09
N LEU A 281 12.24 4.74 5.87
CA LEU A 281 12.70 4.81 7.26
C LEU A 281 14.13 5.35 7.30
N SER A 282 15.01 4.87 6.42
CA SER A 282 16.38 5.36 6.32
C SER A 282 16.44 6.85 5.95
N GLY A 283 15.59 7.31 5.03
CA GLY A 283 15.54 8.72 4.64
C GLY A 283 15.09 9.65 5.78
N PHE A 284 14.12 9.21 6.59
CA PHE A 284 13.54 10.03 7.66
C PHE A 284 14.22 9.90 9.03
N THR A 285 15.11 8.91 9.21
CA THR A 285 15.87 8.69 10.47
C THR A 285 17.17 9.49 10.56
N SER A 286 17.49 10.29 9.54
CA SER A 286 18.59 11.24 9.59
C SER A 286 18.27 12.36 10.60
N SER A 287 18.74 12.23 11.85
CA SER A 287 18.57 13.24 12.91
C SER A 287 19.20 14.58 12.51
N GLY A 288 18.40 15.44 11.89
CA GLY A 288 18.80 16.79 11.53
C GLY A 288 18.98 17.56 12.83
N GLN A 289 20.12 18.25 12.99
CA GLN A 289 20.28 19.11 14.15
C GLN A 289 19.44 20.36 13.94
N VAL A 290 18.49 20.61 14.86
CA VAL A 290 17.81 21.90 14.95
C VAL A 290 18.78 22.92 15.51
N ILE A 291 19.17 23.87 14.67
CA ILE A 291 20.10 24.95 15.00
C ILE A 291 19.27 26.20 15.26
N SER A 292 19.46 26.83 16.42
CA SER A 292 18.89 28.15 16.68
C SER A 292 19.62 29.22 15.87
N ILE A 293 18.86 30.06 15.19
CA ILE A 293 19.36 31.13 14.33
C ILE A 293 18.46 32.37 14.49
N GLU A 294 18.89 33.53 14.02
CA GLU A 294 18.08 34.76 14.03
C GLU A 294 16.97 34.72 12.97
N SER A 295 17.33 34.23 11.78
CA SER A 295 16.43 34.12 10.64
C SER A 295 16.93 33.04 9.68
N VAL A 296 16.10 32.67 8.72
CA VAL A 296 16.48 31.80 7.61
C VAL A 296 16.25 32.51 6.29
N VAL A 297 16.96 32.11 5.24
CA VAL A 297 16.73 32.57 3.87
C VAL A 297 16.26 31.40 3.01
N LEU A 298 15.16 31.59 2.30
CA LEU A 298 14.66 30.66 1.30
C LEU A 298 15.42 30.89 -0.02
N VAL A 299 16.37 29.99 -0.31
CA VAL A 299 17.19 30.05 -1.52
C VAL A 299 16.64 29.10 -2.57
N THR A 300 16.17 29.66 -3.68
CA THR A 300 15.52 28.91 -4.76
C THR A 300 16.01 29.35 -6.14
N GLY A 301 15.94 28.44 -7.11
CA GLY A 301 16.31 28.74 -8.48
C GLY A 301 16.24 27.52 -9.38
N ILE A 302 16.70 27.72 -10.62
CA ILE A 302 16.84 26.67 -11.63
C ILE A 302 18.30 26.51 -12.06
N ILE A 303 18.66 25.28 -12.42
CA ILE A 303 19.97 24.90 -12.94
C ILE A 303 19.76 24.17 -14.26
N ASP A 304 20.44 24.63 -15.30
CA ASP A 304 20.55 23.93 -16.58
C ASP A 304 21.77 22.99 -16.56
N LYS A 305 21.69 21.84 -17.23
CA LYS A 305 22.83 20.92 -17.40
C LYS A 305 24.08 21.57 -17.98
N ASN A 306 23.93 22.64 -18.75
CA ASN A 306 25.05 23.41 -19.29
C ASN A 306 25.78 24.25 -18.22
N GLY A 307 25.31 24.26 -16.97
CA GLY A 307 25.89 24.97 -15.83
C GLY A 307 25.32 26.38 -15.61
N SER A 308 24.35 26.82 -16.43
CA SER A 308 23.67 28.10 -16.23
C SER A 308 22.72 28.01 -15.04
N VAL A 309 22.75 29.04 -14.20
CA VAL A 309 21.93 29.12 -12.98
C VAL A 309 21.19 30.43 -12.92
N LEU A 310 19.91 30.37 -12.58
CA LEU A 310 19.07 31.54 -12.32
C LEU A 310 18.48 31.43 -10.92
N PHE A 311 18.86 32.38 -10.06
CA PHE A 311 18.23 32.56 -8.75
C PHE A 311 16.89 33.29 -8.90
N ASP A 312 15.88 32.78 -8.20
CA ASP A 312 14.64 33.49 -7.94
C ASP A 312 14.84 34.65 -6.94
N PRO A 313 13.84 35.54 -6.76
CA PRO A 313 13.79 36.42 -5.60
C PRO A 313 13.87 35.58 -4.31
N LEU A 314 14.87 35.87 -3.48
CA LEU A 314 15.09 35.18 -2.21
C LEU A 314 14.34 35.93 -1.11
N TYR A 315 13.85 35.19 -0.11
CA TYR A 315 13.12 35.75 1.02
C TYR A 315 13.80 35.36 2.31
N VAL A 316 14.19 36.34 3.12
CA VAL A 316 14.47 36.15 4.54
C VAL A 316 13.15 35.97 5.28
N LEU A 317 13.04 34.87 6.01
CA LEU A 317 11.88 34.47 6.81
C LEU A 317 12.23 34.59 8.30
N ASN A 318 11.27 35.08 9.09
CA ASN A 318 11.46 35.30 10.53
C ASN A 318 11.27 33.99 11.33
N GLU A 319 12.15 33.02 11.08
CA GLU A 319 12.19 31.73 11.74
C GLU A 319 13.47 31.60 12.57
N THR A 320 13.33 31.25 13.85
CA THR A 320 14.44 31.26 14.82
C THR A 320 15.14 29.91 14.97
N SER A 321 14.76 28.96 14.13
CA SER A 321 15.28 27.59 14.08
C SER A 321 15.43 27.16 12.63
N PHE A 322 16.44 26.33 12.40
CA PHE A 322 16.70 25.72 11.10
C PHE A 322 17.05 24.25 11.32
N LEU A 323 16.41 23.36 10.57
CA LEU A 323 16.72 21.93 10.58
C LEU A 323 17.83 21.64 9.56
N ASN A 324 19.02 21.29 10.07
CA ASN A 324 20.16 20.94 9.23
C ASN A 324 20.09 19.48 8.74
N GLU A 325 19.34 19.24 7.67
CA GLU A 325 19.27 17.95 6.98
C GLU A 325 20.45 17.80 6.00
N SER A 326 21.58 17.25 6.45
CA SER A 326 22.74 17.01 5.58
C SER A 326 22.67 15.62 4.95
N ILE A 327 21.95 15.46 3.83
CA ILE A 327 21.70 14.12 3.24
C ILE A 327 22.31 13.92 1.85
N SER A 328 22.42 14.97 1.00
CA SER A 328 22.99 14.83 -0.35
C SER A 328 24.46 15.27 -0.41
N GLN A 329 25.39 14.32 -0.58
CA GLN A 329 26.78 14.62 -0.94
C GLN A 329 26.92 14.73 -2.46
N GLY A 330 27.01 15.95 -2.97
CA GLY A 330 27.25 16.22 -4.38
C GLY A 330 28.35 17.25 -4.61
N ASN A 331 28.67 17.50 -5.87
CA ASN A 331 29.68 18.49 -6.25
C ASN A 331 29.13 19.93 -6.20
N TYR A 332 27.80 20.11 -6.19
CA TYR A 332 27.21 21.43 -6.11
C TYR A 332 27.13 21.89 -4.65
N SER A 333 27.29 23.19 -4.43
CA SER A 333 27.13 23.79 -3.10
C SER A 333 26.61 25.22 -3.15
N ILE A 334 25.79 25.56 -2.16
CA ILE A 334 25.38 26.93 -1.83
C ILE A 334 26.21 27.41 -0.65
N LEU A 335 27.00 28.46 -0.86
CA LEU A 335 27.84 29.10 0.15
C LEU A 335 27.19 30.40 0.57
N ILE A 336 26.98 30.54 1.86
CA ILE A 336 26.60 31.81 2.50
C ILE A 336 27.87 32.42 3.06
N LYS A 337 28.18 33.65 2.65
CA LYS A 337 29.41 34.38 3.00
C LYS A 337 29.12 35.51 3.97
N SER A 338 29.95 35.64 4.99
CA SER A 338 30.06 36.85 5.81
C SER A 338 31.43 37.50 5.56
N GLY A 339 31.46 38.56 4.75
CA GLY A 339 32.68 39.07 4.13
C GLY A 339 33.40 37.98 3.33
N GLU A 340 34.69 37.78 3.60
CA GLU A 340 35.49 36.73 2.94
C GLU A 340 35.26 35.32 3.53
N SER A 341 34.67 35.25 4.73
CA SER A 341 34.50 34.00 5.48
C SER A 341 33.26 33.21 5.04
N ASN A 342 33.33 31.87 5.07
CA ASN A 342 32.16 31.01 4.86
C ASN A 342 31.34 30.97 6.15
N PHE A 343 30.15 31.55 6.14
CA PHE A 343 29.18 31.48 7.22
C PHE A 343 28.50 30.12 7.28
N TYR A 344 28.04 29.63 6.13
CA TYR A 344 27.41 28.31 6.00
C TYR A 344 27.65 27.72 4.61
N THR A 345 27.61 26.40 4.49
CA THR A 345 27.75 25.69 3.21
C THR A 345 26.80 24.52 3.19
N ASN A 346 25.91 24.50 2.21
CA ASN A 346 25.04 23.36 1.91
C ASN A 346 25.51 22.70 0.64
N SER A 347 25.82 21.40 0.67
CA SER A 347 26.21 20.64 -0.53
C SER A 347 25.03 19.81 -1.02
N PHE A 348 24.94 19.58 -2.32
CA PHE A 348 23.87 18.79 -2.95
C PHE A 348 24.30 18.32 -4.34
N GLU A 349 23.59 17.34 -4.89
CA GLU A 349 23.66 16.99 -6.31
C GLU A 349 22.29 17.26 -6.98
N PRO A 350 22.23 18.08 -8.04
CA PRO A 350 20.97 18.34 -8.73
C PRO A 350 20.52 17.11 -9.54
N SER A 351 19.30 16.63 -9.27
CA SER A 351 18.70 15.58 -10.11
C SER A 351 18.10 16.16 -11.38
N PHE A 352 18.40 15.53 -12.50
CA PHE A 352 17.81 15.82 -13.81
C PHE A 352 16.85 14.71 -14.26
N LEU A 353 16.23 14.03 -13.30
CA LEU A 353 15.28 12.95 -13.53
C LEU A 353 13.91 13.37 -12.99
N MET A 354 12.90 13.29 -13.85
CA MET A 354 11.50 13.55 -13.50
C MET A 354 10.71 12.26 -13.66
N SER A 355 9.97 11.86 -12.62
CA SER A 355 9.06 10.71 -12.64
C SER A 355 7.61 11.15 -12.77
N PHE A 356 6.74 10.22 -13.18
CA PHE A 356 5.33 10.46 -13.42
C PHE A 356 4.53 9.23 -13.01
N ILE A 357 3.52 9.40 -12.14
CA ILE A 357 2.46 8.39 -12.03
C ILE A 357 1.83 8.19 -13.41
N GLY A 358 1.98 6.99 -13.97
CA GLY A 358 1.36 6.61 -15.25
C GLY A 358 2.25 6.82 -16.46
N GLY A 359 3.44 7.39 -16.28
CA GLY A 359 4.42 7.65 -17.32
C GLY A 359 5.80 7.12 -16.98
N ASN A 360 6.76 7.34 -17.89
CA ASN A 360 8.14 6.88 -17.70
C ASN A 360 9.03 7.99 -17.13
N THR A 361 9.96 7.65 -16.25
CA THR A 361 10.99 8.61 -15.82
C THR A 361 11.77 9.13 -17.01
N THR A 362 11.86 10.45 -17.09
CA THR A 362 12.48 11.15 -18.20
C THR A 362 13.61 12.02 -17.70
N GLU A 363 14.72 11.99 -18.45
CA GLU A 363 15.85 12.87 -18.24
C GLU A 363 15.55 14.28 -18.79
N ILE A 364 15.63 15.31 -17.95
CA ILE A 364 15.35 16.72 -18.28
C ILE A 364 16.64 17.55 -18.35
N ASN A 365 16.63 18.69 -19.04
CA ASN A 365 17.82 19.56 -19.17
C ASN A 365 17.89 20.70 -18.15
N VAL A 366 16.77 21.00 -17.49
CA VAL A 366 16.63 22.05 -16.48
C VAL A 366 16.00 21.42 -15.26
N THR A 367 16.51 21.71 -14.08
CA THR A 367 15.95 21.25 -12.80
C THR A 367 15.89 22.40 -11.79
N SER A 368 15.17 22.20 -10.70
CA SER A 368 14.99 23.18 -9.63
C SER A 368 15.80 22.79 -8.39
N PHE A 369 16.21 23.79 -7.62
CA PHE A 369 16.72 23.59 -6.26
C PHE A 369 16.00 24.53 -5.30
N ALA A 370 15.82 24.07 -4.06
CA ALA A 370 15.16 24.84 -3.03
C ALA A 370 15.71 24.45 -1.66
N PHE A 371 16.27 25.41 -0.95
CA PHE A 371 16.84 25.21 0.38
C PHE A 371 16.45 26.34 1.31
N VAL A 372 16.10 25.99 2.53
CA VAL A 372 16.04 26.93 3.65
C VAL A 372 17.42 26.91 4.29
N LEU A 373 18.06 28.06 4.48
CA LEU A 373 19.43 28.13 4.98
C LEU A 373 19.55 29.19 6.07
N PRO A 374 20.49 29.06 7.03
CA PRO A 374 20.65 30.03 8.10
C PRO A 374 21.05 31.41 7.56
N PHE A 375 20.48 32.47 8.14
CA PHE A 375 20.74 33.86 7.74
C PHE A 375 20.86 34.79 8.95
N ASN A 376 21.73 35.79 8.87
CA ASN A 376 21.85 36.88 9.83
C ASN A 376 22.33 38.16 9.15
N GLU A 377 22.38 39.27 9.90
CA GLU A 377 22.75 40.58 9.35
C GLU A 377 24.19 40.65 8.80
N SER A 378 25.08 39.72 9.20
CA SER A 378 26.47 39.68 8.76
C SER A 378 26.68 39.05 7.38
N VAL A 379 25.64 38.46 6.79
CA VAL A 379 25.69 37.83 5.48
C VAL A 379 25.82 38.91 4.40
N THR A 380 26.77 38.70 3.49
CA THR A 380 27.12 39.64 2.41
C THR A 380 26.94 39.06 1.01
N GLN A 381 26.95 37.73 0.87
CA GLN A 381 26.85 37.08 -0.43
C GLN A 381 26.31 35.65 -0.31
N ILE A 382 25.55 35.21 -1.32
CA ILE A 382 25.09 33.84 -1.53
C ILE A 382 25.65 33.37 -2.87
N ILE A 383 26.37 32.27 -2.88
CA ILE A 383 27.08 31.75 -4.07
C ILE A 383 26.62 30.32 -4.33
N LEU A 384 26.25 30.00 -5.56
CA LEU A 384 26.09 28.62 -6.03
C LEU A 384 27.28 28.25 -6.91
N GLN A 385 27.97 27.17 -6.56
CA GLN A 385 29.13 26.68 -7.27
C GLN A 385 29.05 25.16 -7.53
N ASN A 386 29.76 24.70 -8.56
CA ASN A 386 30.06 23.29 -8.77
C ASN A 386 31.56 23.06 -8.51
N SER A 387 31.86 22.25 -7.50
CA SER A 387 33.18 22.03 -6.91
C SER A 387 33.81 23.35 -6.44
N THR A 388 34.55 24.02 -7.32
CA THR A 388 35.19 25.32 -7.07
C THR A 388 34.80 26.39 -8.09
N THR A 389 33.97 26.04 -9.09
CA THR A 389 33.54 26.95 -10.15
C THR A 389 32.24 27.63 -9.75
N ILE A 390 32.28 28.95 -9.57
CA ILE A 390 31.08 29.76 -9.31
C ILE A 390 30.20 29.76 -10.55
N LEU A 391 28.95 29.34 -10.39
CA LEU A 391 27.94 29.31 -11.45
C LEU A 391 27.01 30.52 -11.37
N ALA A 392 26.61 30.91 -10.15
CA ALA A 392 25.84 32.13 -9.90
C ALA A 392 26.17 32.71 -8.52
N GLN A 393 25.95 34.01 -8.36
CA GLN A 393 26.08 34.71 -7.08
C GLN A 393 25.01 35.79 -6.93
N ARG A 394 24.60 36.02 -5.69
CA ARG A 394 23.74 37.14 -5.25
C ARG A 394 24.44 37.87 -4.12
N ASN A 395 24.65 39.18 -4.29
CA ASN A 395 25.15 40.03 -3.22
C ASN A 395 23.97 40.44 -2.34
N VAL A 396 24.23 40.62 -1.04
CA VAL A 396 23.24 41.18 -0.12
C VAL A 396 23.45 42.70 -0.09
N SER A 397 22.38 43.45 -0.37
CA SER A 397 22.29 44.91 -0.29
C SER A 397 22.52 45.41 1.15
N ASP A 398 22.75 46.71 1.32
CA ASP A 398 22.99 47.29 2.64
C ASP A 398 21.69 47.58 3.39
N ASN A 399 20.58 47.81 2.68
CA ASN A 399 19.32 48.25 3.27
C ASN A 399 18.21 47.21 3.06
N THR A 400 17.39 47.02 4.09
CA THR A 400 16.17 46.21 3.96
C THR A 400 15.04 47.08 3.38
N PRO A 401 14.24 46.58 2.42
CA PRO A 401 13.09 47.31 1.89
C PRO A 401 12.12 47.76 2.98
N VAL A 402 11.56 48.97 2.84
CA VAL A 402 10.47 49.45 3.69
C VAL A 402 9.16 49.34 2.93
N VAL A 403 8.14 48.75 3.54
CA VAL A 403 6.80 48.57 2.96
C VAL A 403 5.72 49.00 3.96
N GLU A 404 4.63 49.58 3.45
CA GLU A 404 3.46 50.00 4.24
C GLU A 404 2.17 49.73 3.45
N ILE A 405 1.19 49.07 4.07
CA ILE A 405 -0.12 48.79 3.47
C ILE A 405 -1.05 50.01 3.65
N ASN A 406 -1.68 50.44 2.57
CA ASN A 406 -2.60 51.58 2.59
C ASN A 406 -3.83 51.30 3.46
N SER A 407 -4.28 52.30 4.21
CA SER A 407 -5.34 52.17 5.22
C SER A 407 -6.75 51.87 4.68
N SER A 408 -6.95 51.74 3.37
CA SER A 408 -8.27 51.62 2.75
C SER A 408 -9.01 50.32 3.05
N ILE A 409 -8.30 49.27 3.48
CA ILE A 409 -8.90 47.98 3.86
C ILE A 409 -9.20 47.86 5.37
N ASN A 410 -8.61 48.71 6.22
CA ASN A 410 -8.70 48.59 7.67
C ASN A 410 -10.15 48.71 8.18
N GLY A 411 -10.66 47.67 8.84
CA GLY A 411 -12.00 47.65 9.42
C GLY A 411 -13.15 47.67 8.41
N GLN A 412 -12.88 47.44 7.13
CA GLN A 412 -13.91 47.38 6.09
C GLN A 412 -14.63 46.03 6.09
N SER A 413 -15.77 45.97 5.41
CA SER A 413 -16.44 44.73 5.05
C SER A 413 -16.55 44.64 3.54
N PHE A 414 -16.13 43.53 2.95
CA PHE A 414 -16.18 43.28 1.52
C PHE A 414 -17.16 42.15 1.19
N ASN A 415 -18.00 42.39 0.18
CA ASN A 415 -18.93 41.42 -0.41
C ASN A 415 -18.58 41.12 -1.89
N ASP A 416 -17.79 41.99 -2.51
CA ASP A 416 -17.25 41.86 -3.86
C ASP A 416 -15.71 41.81 -3.81
N ASP A 417 -15.08 41.52 -4.96
CA ASP A 417 -13.64 41.62 -5.12
C ASP A 417 -13.10 42.97 -4.63
N PHE A 418 -11.94 42.96 -3.98
CA PHE A 418 -11.36 44.16 -3.39
C PHE A 418 -9.86 44.30 -3.69
N VAL A 419 -9.37 45.54 -3.67
CA VAL A 419 -7.99 45.85 -4.04
C VAL A 419 -7.17 46.20 -2.80
N VAL A 420 -6.11 45.44 -2.57
CA VAL A 420 -5.05 45.77 -1.61
C VAL A 420 -4.01 46.64 -2.31
N LYS A 421 -3.57 47.72 -1.67
CA LYS A 421 -2.51 48.62 -2.18
C LYS A 421 -1.47 48.85 -1.10
N TRP A 422 -0.21 48.94 -1.49
CA TRP A 422 0.90 49.28 -0.60
C TRP A 422 1.85 50.27 -1.26
N ASN A 423 2.65 50.93 -0.44
CA ASN A 423 3.82 51.67 -0.89
C ASN A 423 5.07 50.95 -0.38
N ALA A 424 6.11 50.91 -1.19
CA ALA A 424 7.40 50.40 -0.78
C ALA A 424 8.54 51.22 -1.39
N SER A 425 9.69 51.20 -0.71
CA SER A 425 10.91 51.89 -1.15
C SER A 425 12.12 51.18 -0.60
N ASP A 426 13.19 51.15 -1.40
CA ASP A 426 14.53 50.81 -0.93
C ASP A 426 15.43 52.05 -0.87
N ALA A 427 16.31 52.11 0.13
CA ALA A 427 17.24 53.22 0.32
C ALA A 427 18.47 53.14 -0.62
N ASP A 428 18.81 51.96 -1.14
CA ASP A 428 19.85 51.78 -2.17
C ASP A 428 19.30 51.59 -3.59
N ASP A 429 17.98 51.82 -3.77
CA ASP A 429 17.26 51.85 -5.06
C ASP A 429 17.26 50.49 -5.79
N ASP A 430 17.32 49.40 -5.03
CA ASP A 430 17.17 48.03 -5.54
C ASP A 430 15.75 47.76 -6.07
N ASN A 431 15.66 46.85 -7.05
CA ASN A 431 14.37 46.44 -7.62
C ASN A 431 13.60 45.56 -6.63
N LEU A 432 12.40 45.99 -6.27
CA LEU A 432 11.56 45.27 -5.32
C LEU A 432 10.59 44.30 -5.98
N THR A 433 10.47 43.12 -5.37
CA THR A 433 9.47 42.10 -5.69
C THR A 433 8.63 41.82 -4.45
N TYR A 434 7.33 41.53 -4.61
CA TYR A 434 6.39 41.39 -3.50
C TYR A 434 5.75 40.01 -3.45
N SER A 435 5.55 39.51 -2.23
CA SER A 435 4.62 38.41 -1.94
C SER A 435 3.52 38.92 -1.03
N VAL A 436 2.27 38.56 -1.34
CA VAL A 436 1.10 38.96 -0.56
C VAL A 436 0.52 37.71 0.10
N LEU A 437 0.31 37.79 1.41
CA LEU A 437 -0.25 36.73 2.23
C LEU A 437 -1.53 37.22 2.91
N LEU A 438 -2.42 36.28 3.20
CA LEU A 438 -3.68 36.53 3.88
C LEU A 438 -3.84 35.56 5.06
N SER A 439 -4.36 36.09 6.16
CA SER A 439 -4.78 35.37 7.35
C SER A 439 -6.26 35.59 7.54
N ASP A 440 -7.00 34.57 7.98
CA ASP A 440 -8.42 34.62 8.33
C ASP A 440 -8.66 34.51 9.85
N ASP A 441 -7.58 34.40 10.64
CA ASP A 441 -7.59 34.12 12.08
C ASP A 441 -6.90 35.20 12.92
N GLY A 442 -6.97 36.46 12.47
CA GLY A 442 -6.44 37.60 13.20
C GLY A 442 -4.92 37.77 13.10
N GLY A 443 -4.29 37.12 12.13
CA GLY A 443 -2.85 37.18 11.88
C GLY A 443 -2.05 36.10 12.61
N ASN A 444 -2.67 35.00 13.04
CA ASN A 444 -1.96 33.90 13.69
C ASN A 444 -1.35 32.97 12.63
N ASN A 445 -2.11 32.62 11.59
CA ASN A 445 -1.67 31.81 10.46
C ASN A 445 -1.87 32.57 9.16
N PHE A 446 -0.91 32.45 8.24
CA PHE A 446 -0.96 33.09 6.93
C PHE A 446 -0.92 32.05 5.82
N THR A 447 -1.46 32.44 4.67
CA THR A 447 -1.36 31.69 3.42
C THR A 447 -1.00 32.64 2.31
N THR A 448 -0.12 32.23 1.40
CA THR A 448 0.26 33.03 0.24
C THR A 448 -0.96 33.22 -0.69
N VAL A 449 -1.08 34.39 -1.30
CA VAL A 449 -2.11 34.72 -2.30
C VAL A 449 -1.48 35.12 -3.62
N ALA A 450 -0.35 35.82 -3.57
CA ALA A 450 0.44 36.17 -4.76
C ALA A 450 1.93 36.04 -4.43
N LEU A 451 2.69 35.54 -5.41
CA LEU A 451 4.13 35.32 -5.31
C LEU A 451 4.85 36.11 -6.41
N ASP A 452 5.97 36.73 -6.05
CA ASP A 452 6.89 37.39 -6.96
C ASP A 452 6.29 38.45 -7.88
N ILE A 453 5.30 39.22 -7.42
CA ILE A 453 4.69 40.28 -8.22
C ILE A 453 5.54 41.56 -8.16
N ASN A 454 5.53 42.36 -9.22
CA ASN A 454 6.23 43.65 -9.27
C ASN A 454 5.29 44.86 -9.13
N GLN A 455 3.98 44.62 -9.11
CA GLN A 455 2.95 45.62 -8.91
C GLN A 455 2.78 45.91 -7.41
N THR A 456 2.41 47.14 -7.07
CA THR A 456 2.14 47.59 -5.69
C THR A 456 0.66 47.51 -5.30
N ASN A 457 -0.10 46.70 -6.03
CA ASN A 457 -1.50 46.43 -5.74
C ASN A 457 -1.89 45.03 -6.21
N LEU A 458 -2.87 44.44 -5.53
CA LEU A 458 -3.42 43.13 -5.84
C LEU A 458 -4.95 43.18 -5.68
N THR A 459 -5.67 42.63 -6.66
CA THR A 459 -7.11 42.39 -6.52
C THR A 459 -7.30 41.00 -5.91
N ILE A 460 -7.89 40.94 -4.72
CA ILE A 460 -8.24 39.69 -4.06
C ILE A 460 -9.65 39.32 -4.46
N LYS A 461 -9.81 38.10 -4.99
CA LYS A 461 -11.09 37.55 -5.41
C LYS A 461 -11.90 37.13 -4.19
N ASN A 462 -13.06 37.74 -4.01
CA ASN A 462 -13.89 37.46 -2.84
C ASN A 462 -14.46 36.03 -2.88
N SER A 463 -14.67 35.49 -4.08
CA SER A 463 -15.13 34.12 -4.32
C SER A 463 -14.16 33.04 -3.83
N LEU A 464 -12.89 33.36 -3.57
CA LEU A 464 -11.87 32.42 -3.09
C LEU A 464 -11.75 32.42 -1.56
N LEU A 465 -12.52 33.25 -0.85
CA LEU A 465 -12.40 33.45 0.59
C LEU A 465 -13.64 32.95 1.35
N ASN A 466 -13.42 32.44 2.55
CA ASN A 466 -14.48 32.04 3.46
C ASN A 466 -15.14 33.27 4.13
N ASN A 467 -16.39 33.13 4.59
CA ASN A 467 -17.00 34.16 5.41
C ASN A 467 -16.22 34.32 6.74
N GLY A 468 -15.82 35.54 7.10
CA GLY A 468 -15.01 35.78 8.29
C GLY A 468 -14.83 37.27 8.61
N SER A 469 -14.39 37.57 9.84
CA SER A 469 -14.24 38.95 10.34
C SER A 469 -12.83 39.31 10.84
N GLU A 470 -11.91 38.37 10.80
CA GLU A 470 -10.57 38.51 11.38
C GLU A 470 -9.49 38.50 10.28
N TYR A 471 -9.81 38.98 9.08
CA TYR A 471 -8.87 38.94 7.97
C TYR A 471 -7.73 39.96 8.12
N VAL A 472 -6.49 39.50 7.90
CA VAL A 472 -5.26 40.30 7.94
C VAL A 472 -4.42 40.01 6.70
N VAL A 473 -4.00 41.07 5.99
CA VAL A 473 -3.07 41.01 4.87
C VAL A 473 -1.66 41.30 5.36
N LYS A 474 -0.70 40.52 4.87
CA LYS A 474 0.74 40.74 5.04
C LYS A 474 1.40 40.88 3.68
N VAL A 475 2.25 41.87 3.52
CA VAL A 475 3.06 42.07 2.30
C VAL A 475 4.53 41.91 2.67
N LEU A 476 5.22 41.02 1.96
CA LEU A 476 6.67 40.85 1.99
C LEU A 476 7.25 41.56 0.77
N ALA A 477 8.18 42.50 0.97
CA ALA A 477 8.93 43.16 -0.09
C ALA A 477 10.38 42.70 -0.04
N THR A 478 10.88 42.08 -1.10
CA THR A 478 12.28 41.65 -1.21
C THR A 478 13.03 42.45 -2.27
N ASP A 479 14.27 42.83 -1.97
CA ASP A 479 15.24 43.40 -2.92
C ASP A 479 15.99 42.32 -3.71
N GLY A 480 15.65 41.05 -3.49
CA GLY A 480 16.36 39.88 -4.02
C GLY A 480 17.05 39.07 -2.94
N VAL A 481 17.25 39.61 -1.74
CA VAL A 481 17.65 38.85 -0.54
C VAL A 481 16.94 39.34 0.73
N ARG A 482 17.07 40.62 1.11
CA ARG A 482 16.50 41.15 2.36
C ARG A 482 15.00 41.39 2.18
N THR A 483 14.23 41.06 3.23
CA THR A 483 12.77 41.14 3.20
C THR A 483 12.24 42.17 4.19
N GLY A 484 11.56 43.20 3.69
CA GLY A 484 10.68 44.08 4.46
C GLY A 484 9.29 43.45 4.65
N VAL A 485 8.65 43.71 5.79
CA VAL A 485 7.33 43.15 6.12
C VAL A 485 6.37 44.26 6.54
N ALA A 486 5.16 44.26 5.98
CA ALA A 486 4.04 45.08 6.44
C ALA A 486 2.81 44.23 6.71
N MET A 487 2.02 44.65 7.70
CA MET A 487 0.69 44.11 7.98
C MET A 487 -0.31 45.27 8.13
N ASN A 488 -1.58 45.02 7.80
CA ASN A 488 -2.62 46.02 8.04
C ASN A 488 -2.97 46.10 9.54
N ASN A 489 -3.32 47.29 10.02
CA ASN A 489 -3.42 47.58 11.46
C ASN A 489 -4.74 47.09 12.11
N LEU A 490 -5.80 46.92 11.32
CA LEU A 490 -7.11 46.46 11.78
C LEU A 490 -7.63 45.39 10.83
N SER A 491 -8.15 44.29 11.38
CA SER A 491 -8.79 43.26 10.58
C SER A 491 -9.96 43.80 9.76
N PHE A 492 -10.30 43.10 8.69
CA PHE A 492 -11.49 43.37 7.87
C PHE A 492 -12.37 42.12 7.79
N SER A 493 -13.61 42.30 7.35
CA SER A 493 -14.55 41.19 7.14
C SER A 493 -14.80 40.92 5.67
N VAL A 494 -15.00 39.64 5.37
CA VAL A 494 -15.36 39.12 4.05
C VAL A 494 -16.68 38.39 4.18
N GLN A 495 -17.64 38.74 3.32
CA GLN A 495 -19.00 38.20 3.29
C GLN A 495 -19.39 37.88 1.84
N PRO A 496 -19.03 36.70 1.31
CA PRO A 496 -19.33 36.34 -0.06
C PRO A 496 -20.83 36.12 -0.28
N ASP A 497 -21.25 36.32 -1.53
CA ASP A 497 -22.58 35.93 -2.03
C ASP A 497 -22.73 34.39 -2.00
N PRO A 498 -23.96 33.85 -1.95
CA PRO A 498 -24.19 32.41 -2.03
C PRO A 498 -23.61 31.78 -3.30
N SER A 499 -22.74 30.76 -3.19
CA SER A 499 -22.35 29.96 -4.36
C SER A 499 -23.33 28.81 -4.58
N ILE A 500 -23.68 28.57 -5.85
CA ILE A 500 -24.70 27.60 -6.26
C ILE A 500 -24.10 26.72 -7.35
N GLU A 501 -24.27 25.41 -7.21
CA GLU A 501 -23.82 24.41 -8.18
C GLU A 501 -25.02 23.78 -8.88
N LEU A 502 -24.99 23.77 -10.22
CA LEU A 502 -26.00 23.14 -11.05
C LEU A 502 -25.70 21.65 -11.23
N ILE A 503 -26.63 20.79 -10.78
CA ILE A 503 -26.47 19.33 -10.80
C ILE A 503 -27.04 18.75 -12.10
N SER A 504 -28.27 19.13 -12.47
CA SER A 504 -28.92 18.62 -13.69
C SER A 504 -30.03 19.55 -14.18
N PRO A 505 -30.33 19.63 -15.49
CA PRO A 505 -29.65 18.96 -16.59
C PRO A 505 -28.18 19.42 -16.78
N ALA A 506 -27.36 18.59 -17.42
CA ALA A 506 -26.00 19.02 -17.80
C ALA A 506 -26.08 20.08 -18.91
N ASP A 507 -25.02 20.87 -19.07
CA ASP A 507 -24.97 21.87 -20.14
C ASP A 507 -25.04 21.21 -21.53
N ASP A 508 -25.58 21.94 -22.51
CA ASP A 508 -25.81 21.51 -23.89
C ASP A 508 -26.56 20.17 -24.05
N THR A 509 -27.35 19.76 -23.04
CA THR A 509 -28.11 18.51 -23.08
C THR A 509 -29.40 18.67 -23.88
N THR A 510 -29.82 17.63 -24.61
CA THR A 510 -31.16 17.56 -25.21
C THR A 510 -32.01 16.52 -24.47
N LEU A 511 -33.15 16.94 -23.90
CA LEU A 511 -34.11 16.07 -23.23
C LEU A 511 -35.30 15.74 -24.13
N ILE A 512 -35.91 14.59 -23.87
CA ILE A 512 -37.05 14.04 -24.62
C ILE A 512 -38.35 14.02 -23.79
N THR A 513 -38.36 14.80 -22.71
CA THR A 513 -39.51 15.04 -21.84
C THR A 513 -39.79 16.53 -21.81
N ASN A 514 -41.07 16.88 -21.70
CA ASN A 514 -41.48 18.26 -21.51
C ASN A 514 -41.42 18.65 -20.03
N ASP A 515 -41.52 17.71 -19.09
CA ASP A 515 -41.44 17.98 -17.66
C ASP A 515 -39.99 17.81 -17.19
N ILE A 516 -39.32 18.92 -16.90
CA ILE A 516 -37.91 18.97 -16.56
C ILE A 516 -37.73 19.19 -15.06
N MET A 517 -36.90 18.35 -14.44
CA MET A 517 -36.38 18.58 -13.08
C MET A 517 -35.03 19.28 -13.15
N PHE A 518 -34.99 20.53 -12.74
CA PHE A 518 -33.76 21.29 -12.54
C PHE A 518 -33.26 21.05 -11.12
N ARG A 519 -32.07 20.49 -10.96
CA ARG A 519 -31.44 20.18 -9.67
C ARG A 519 -30.24 21.07 -9.44
N TYR A 520 -30.12 21.59 -8.24
CA TYR A 520 -29.03 22.45 -7.80
C TYR A 520 -28.69 22.18 -6.34
N ARG A 521 -27.53 22.63 -5.87
CA ARG A 521 -27.20 22.70 -4.44
C ARG A 521 -26.44 23.98 -4.12
N VAL A 522 -26.49 24.42 -2.86
CA VAL A 522 -25.74 25.60 -2.40
C VAL A 522 -24.39 25.13 -1.85
N ALA A 523 -23.30 25.65 -2.42
CA ALA A 523 -21.94 25.16 -2.21
C ALA A 523 -21.18 25.82 -1.04
N VAL A 524 -21.37 27.12 -0.76
CA VAL A 524 -20.58 27.86 0.26
C VAL A 524 -20.99 27.52 1.70
N LEU A 525 -19.96 27.31 2.55
CA LEU A 525 -20.04 27.07 3.99
C LEU A 525 -20.39 28.33 4.79
N GLY A 526 -21.48 28.27 5.57
CA GLY A 526 -21.74 29.21 6.67
C GLY A 526 -22.68 30.40 6.36
N VAL A 527 -23.48 30.34 5.29
CA VAL A 527 -24.52 31.34 5.00
C VAL A 527 -25.91 30.68 4.97
N ASN A 528 -26.86 31.23 5.73
CA ASN A 528 -28.24 30.74 5.72
C ASN A 528 -28.97 31.32 4.50
N ILE A 529 -29.59 30.45 3.70
CA ILE A 529 -30.31 30.81 2.48
C ILE A 529 -31.78 31.08 2.78
N THR A 530 -32.29 32.21 2.29
CA THR A 530 -33.69 32.63 2.41
C THR A 530 -34.56 32.01 1.34
N ASN A 531 -34.10 32.03 0.08
CA ASN A 531 -34.81 31.45 -1.06
C ASN A 531 -33.86 31.23 -2.24
N CYS A 532 -34.30 30.42 -3.21
CA CYS A 532 -33.68 30.33 -4.52
C CYS A 532 -34.73 30.40 -5.63
N SER A 533 -34.38 30.89 -6.81
CA SER A 533 -35.28 31.02 -7.95
C SER A 533 -34.68 30.42 -9.22
N LEU A 534 -35.49 29.71 -10.00
CA LEU A 534 -35.15 29.21 -11.33
C LEU A 534 -35.49 30.26 -12.39
N PHE A 535 -34.56 30.51 -13.30
CA PHE A 535 -34.77 31.32 -14.50
C PHE A 535 -34.60 30.45 -15.74
N VAL A 536 -35.47 30.66 -16.73
CA VAL A 536 -35.39 30.03 -18.05
C VAL A 536 -35.57 31.13 -19.10
N ASN A 537 -34.63 31.27 -20.04
CA ASN A 537 -34.59 32.37 -21.02
C ASN A 537 -34.70 33.75 -20.32
N ASP A 538 -33.88 33.97 -19.29
CA ASP A 538 -33.84 35.17 -18.44
C ASP A 538 -35.15 35.52 -17.72
N SER A 539 -36.15 34.62 -17.75
CA SER A 539 -37.43 34.80 -17.08
C SER A 539 -37.52 33.92 -15.85
N MET A 540 -37.73 34.53 -14.68
CA MET A 540 -38.00 33.82 -13.44
C MET A 540 -39.25 32.94 -13.59
N GLN A 541 -39.12 31.65 -13.33
CA GLN A 541 -40.20 30.68 -13.43
C GLN A 541 -40.75 30.30 -12.05
N GLN A 542 -39.85 30.00 -11.10
CA GLN A 542 -40.22 29.48 -9.78
C GLN A 542 -39.27 30.01 -8.71
N THR A 543 -39.77 30.15 -7.48
CA THR A 543 -38.98 30.48 -6.29
C THR A 543 -39.27 29.47 -5.19
N ASN A 544 -38.22 28.83 -4.69
CA ASN A 544 -38.22 27.93 -3.55
C ASN A 544 -37.92 28.73 -2.28
N THR A 545 -38.89 28.80 -1.37
CA THR A 545 -38.77 29.46 -0.06
C THR A 545 -38.82 28.45 1.10
N SER A 546 -38.60 27.16 0.82
CA SER A 546 -38.48 26.14 1.86
C SER A 546 -37.13 26.25 2.58
N GLU A 547 -36.95 25.49 3.67
CA GLU A 547 -35.66 25.40 4.34
C GLU A 547 -34.62 24.82 3.37
N ILE A 548 -33.67 25.65 2.94
CA ILE A 548 -32.59 25.27 2.03
C ILE A 548 -31.36 24.99 2.90
N LEU A 549 -31.08 23.70 3.10
CA LEU A 549 -29.90 23.24 3.81
C LEU A 549 -28.70 23.23 2.87
N GLN A 550 -27.55 23.61 3.41
CA GLN A 550 -26.31 23.66 2.65
C GLN A 550 -25.86 22.24 2.24
N GLY A 551 -25.35 22.09 1.01
CA GLY A 551 -24.87 20.81 0.47
C GLY A 551 -25.96 19.84 0.00
N GLU A 552 -27.23 20.07 0.37
CA GLU A 552 -28.36 19.25 -0.04
C GLU A 552 -28.83 19.58 -1.47
N ILE A 553 -29.24 18.55 -2.22
CA ILE A 553 -29.75 18.71 -3.58
C ILE A 553 -31.21 19.17 -3.53
N MET A 554 -31.43 20.38 -4.01
CA MET A 554 -32.74 20.99 -4.19
C MET A 554 -33.19 20.86 -5.64
N ASN A 555 -34.50 21.04 -5.90
CA ASN A 555 -35.03 20.93 -7.24
C ASN A 555 -36.20 21.88 -7.55
N PHE A 556 -36.33 22.21 -8.83
CA PHE A 556 -37.50 22.83 -9.45
C PHE A 556 -38.06 21.91 -10.52
N SER A 557 -39.38 21.89 -10.70
CA SER A 557 -40.03 21.11 -11.77
C SER A 557 -40.75 22.03 -12.73
N GLN A 558 -40.29 22.14 -13.97
CA GLN A 558 -40.82 23.08 -14.97
C GLN A 558 -41.13 22.36 -16.28
N SER A 559 -42.33 22.60 -16.82
CA SER A 559 -42.71 22.09 -18.13
C SER A 559 -42.28 23.05 -19.24
N LEU A 560 -41.57 22.52 -20.25
CA LEU A 560 -41.10 23.21 -21.46
C LEU A 560 -41.64 22.50 -22.71
N ILE A 561 -41.73 23.20 -23.84
CA ILE A 561 -42.13 22.61 -25.12
C ILE A 561 -40.90 22.28 -25.96
N ASP A 562 -41.05 21.57 -27.07
CA ASP A 562 -39.96 21.37 -28.04
C ASP A 562 -39.30 22.70 -28.42
N GLY A 563 -37.97 22.76 -28.27
CA GLY A 563 -37.18 23.97 -28.49
C GLY A 563 -35.89 24.00 -27.68
N ASP A 564 -35.10 25.04 -27.90
CA ASP A 564 -33.84 25.28 -27.18
C ASP A 564 -34.05 26.39 -26.14
N TYR A 565 -33.49 26.17 -24.95
CA TYR A 565 -33.62 27.02 -23.77
C TYR A 565 -32.26 27.26 -23.14
N ASN A 566 -32.13 28.37 -22.42
CA ASN A 566 -31.08 28.53 -21.42
C ASN A 566 -31.71 28.61 -20.02
N TRP A 567 -30.94 28.29 -18.98
CA TRP A 567 -31.41 28.36 -17.60
C TRP A 567 -30.31 28.70 -16.60
N THR A 568 -30.71 29.37 -15.52
CA THR A 568 -29.87 29.76 -14.36
C THR A 568 -30.65 29.59 -13.06
N VAL A 569 -29.95 29.56 -11.92
CA VAL A 569 -30.54 29.61 -10.58
C VAL A 569 -29.94 30.78 -9.82
N GLU A 570 -30.78 31.55 -9.12
CA GLU A 570 -30.34 32.60 -8.19
C GLU A 570 -30.74 32.22 -6.75
N CYS A 571 -29.85 32.40 -5.77
CA CYS A 571 -30.18 32.20 -4.36
C CYS A 571 -29.90 33.44 -3.53
N THR A 572 -30.84 33.82 -2.67
CA THR A 572 -30.71 34.95 -1.74
C THR A 572 -30.47 34.46 -0.32
N ASP A 573 -29.48 35.00 0.38
CA ASP A 573 -29.21 34.69 1.79
C ASP A 573 -30.06 35.49 2.78
N THR A 574 -29.91 35.22 4.08
CA THR A 574 -30.62 35.92 5.17
C THR A 574 -30.19 37.38 5.38
N ARG A 575 -29.08 37.80 4.75
CA ARG A 575 -28.58 39.18 4.75
C ARG A 575 -29.08 39.97 3.53
N GLY A 576 -29.63 39.27 2.53
CA GLY A 576 -30.17 39.83 1.29
C GLY A 576 -29.17 39.82 0.13
N TYR A 577 -28.05 39.11 0.26
CA TYR A 577 -27.06 38.93 -0.81
C TYR A 577 -27.50 37.83 -1.77
N ILE A 578 -27.23 38.01 -3.07
CA ILE A 578 -27.76 37.16 -4.15
C ILE A 578 -26.60 36.56 -4.92
N GLY A 579 -26.57 35.22 -5.00
CA GLY A 579 -25.69 34.50 -5.90
C GLY A 579 -26.44 34.03 -7.14
N GLU A 580 -25.78 33.99 -8.28
CA GLU A 580 -26.30 33.53 -9.57
C GLU A 580 -25.37 32.46 -10.15
N THR A 581 -25.93 31.44 -10.82
CA THR A 581 -25.16 30.36 -11.47
C THR A 581 -24.65 30.75 -12.85
N GLU A 582 -23.79 29.91 -13.42
CA GLU A 582 -23.57 29.91 -14.86
C GLU A 582 -24.88 29.64 -15.64
N THR A 583 -24.91 30.11 -16.89
CA THR A 583 -26.01 29.83 -17.83
C THR A 583 -25.77 28.50 -18.52
N ARG A 584 -26.75 27.58 -18.44
CA ARG A 584 -26.72 26.30 -19.17
C ARG A 584 -27.74 26.25 -20.29
N ASN A 585 -27.39 25.60 -21.39
CA ASN A 585 -28.25 25.35 -22.54
C ASN A 585 -28.96 23.99 -22.43
N LEU A 586 -30.21 23.93 -22.92
CA LEU A 586 -31.08 22.77 -22.86
C LEU A 586 -31.97 22.69 -24.11
N GLY A 587 -31.87 21.62 -24.89
CA GLY A 587 -32.78 21.31 -26.01
C GLY A 587 -33.92 20.36 -25.62
N ILE A 588 -35.09 20.48 -26.25
CA ILE A 588 -36.24 19.57 -26.08
C ILE A 588 -36.68 19.04 -27.48
N SER A 589 -36.70 17.71 -27.70
CA SER A 589 -36.90 17.10 -29.05
C SER A 589 -37.81 15.86 -29.11
N LYS A 590 -38.29 15.51 -30.34
CA LYS A 590 -39.34 14.51 -30.65
C LYS A 590 -38.83 13.09 -31.03
N PHE A 591 -39.04 12.16 -30.11
CA PHE A 591 -39.40 10.71 -30.14
C PHE A 591 -38.94 9.74 -31.26
N THR A 592 -38.09 8.76 -30.89
CA THR A 592 -37.82 7.48 -31.59
C THR A 592 -37.74 6.29 -30.61
N PRO A 593 -38.60 5.26 -30.70
CA PRO A 593 -38.55 4.11 -29.80
C PRO A 593 -37.35 3.20 -30.08
N HIS A 594 -36.63 2.77 -29.04
CA HIS A 594 -35.59 1.74 -29.09
C HIS A 594 -35.47 1.04 -27.72
N ILE A 595 -34.82 -0.13 -27.70
CA ILE A 595 -34.49 -0.83 -26.45
C ILE A 595 -33.26 -0.12 -25.86
N ILE A 596 -33.39 0.47 -24.67
CA ILE A 596 -32.30 1.17 -23.97
C ILE A 596 -31.25 0.16 -23.55
N ASP A 597 -31.72 -0.91 -22.93
CA ASP A 597 -30.88 -1.93 -22.33
C ASP A 597 -31.59 -3.28 -22.38
N TRP A 598 -30.82 -4.35 -22.36
CA TRP A 598 -31.34 -5.68 -22.15
C TRP A 598 -30.29 -6.52 -21.45
N GLY A 599 -30.75 -7.48 -20.66
CA GLY A 599 -29.84 -8.32 -19.90
C GLY A 599 -30.38 -9.71 -19.66
N VAL A 600 -29.44 -10.57 -19.30
CA VAL A 600 -29.70 -11.95 -18.91
C VAL A 600 -29.09 -12.16 -17.53
N THR A 601 -29.92 -12.37 -16.53
CA THR A 601 -29.49 -12.52 -15.13
C THR A 601 -29.83 -13.91 -14.59
N PRO A 602 -28.92 -14.55 -13.83
CA PRO A 602 -27.58 -14.07 -13.46
C PRO A 602 -26.59 -14.09 -14.64
N ASN A 603 -25.58 -13.21 -14.63
CA ASN A 603 -24.47 -13.20 -15.58
C ASN A 603 -23.16 -13.46 -14.82
N PRO A 604 -22.36 -14.49 -15.14
CA PRO A 604 -22.59 -15.53 -16.14
C PRO A 604 -23.68 -16.55 -15.72
N GLN A 605 -24.32 -17.23 -16.69
CA GLN A 605 -25.39 -18.19 -16.39
C GLN A 605 -24.79 -19.57 -16.06
N GLY A 606 -25.01 -20.04 -14.83
CA GLY A 606 -24.63 -21.39 -14.42
C GLY A 606 -25.66 -22.43 -14.85
N PHE A 607 -25.19 -23.63 -15.15
CA PHE A 607 -26.09 -24.74 -15.49
C PHE A 607 -27.05 -25.04 -14.33
N GLY A 608 -28.36 -25.09 -14.61
CA GLY A 608 -29.40 -25.46 -13.64
C GLY A 608 -30.05 -24.31 -12.86
N GLU A 609 -29.69 -23.04 -13.15
CA GLU A 609 -30.31 -21.87 -12.51
C GLU A 609 -31.42 -21.26 -13.36
N ASN A 610 -32.43 -20.69 -12.70
CA ASN A 610 -33.43 -19.86 -13.37
C ASN A 610 -32.78 -18.58 -13.93
N VAL A 611 -33.11 -18.24 -15.18
CA VAL A 611 -32.52 -17.13 -15.92
C VAL A 611 -33.62 -16.15 -16.27
N THR A 612 -33.46 -14.91 -15.80
CA THR A 612 -34.35 -13.80 -16.13
C THR A 612 -33.77 -13.06 -17.33
N ILE A 613 -34.53 -13.02 -18.41
CA ILE A 613 -34.20 -12.24 -19.62
C ILE A 613 -35.08 -11.00 -19.59
N PHE A 614 -34.47 -9.82 -19.60
CA PHE A 614 -35.19 -8.54 -19.50
C PHE A 614 -34.78 -7.56 -20.60
N ALA A 615 -35.68 -6.62 -20.90
CA ALA A 615 -35.45 -5.49 -21.77
C ALA A 615 -36.05 -4.22 -21.16
N THR A 616 -35.28 -3.14 -21.20
CA THR A 616 -35.66 -1.80 -20.74
C THR A 616 -35.90 -0.91 -21.95
N LEU A 617 -37.04 -0.23 -21.97
CA LEU A 617 -37.52 0.52 -23.14
C LEU A 617 -37.46 2.02 -22.88
N ASN A 618 -37.07 2.80 -23.88
CA ASN A 618 -37.06 4.26 -23.78
C ASN A 618 -38.46 4.89 -23.80
N VAL A 619 -39.47 4.07 -24.06
CA VAL A 619 -40.86 4.47 -24.22
C VAL A 619 -41.73 3.37 -23.63
N THR A 620 -42.62 3.75 -22.72
CA THR A 620 -43.40 2.78 -21.93
C THR A 620 -44.90 3.00 -22.07
N ASN A 621 -45.33 4.26 -22.20
CA ASN A 621 -46.73 4.70 -22.26
C ASN A 621 -47.51 4.26 -23.50
N SER A 622 -46.87 3.60 -24.46
CA SER A 622 -47.47 3.17 -25.73
C SER A 622 -47.06 1.78 -26.17
N VAL A 623 -46.57 0.92 -25.25
CA VAL A 623 -46.16 -0.46 -25.57
C VAL A 623 -47.40 -1.37 -25.60
N ASP A 624 -47.67 -2.02 -26.73
CA ASP A 624 -48.75 -3.00 -26.86
C ASP A 624 -48.31 -4.38 -26.37
N VAL A 625 -47.13 -4.83 -26.80
CA VAL A 625 -46.58 -6.15 -26.43
C VAL A 625 -45.06 -6.19 -26.57
N VAL A 626 -44.42 -6.93 -25.67
CA VAL A 626 -43.00 -7.31 -25.75
C VAL A 626 -42.91 -8.83 -25.88
N ILE A 627 -42.37 -9.32 -26.99
CA ILE A 627 -42.22 -10.74 -27.30
C ILE A 627 -40.72 -11.10 -27.28
N LEU A 628 -40.38 -12.22 -26.68
CA LEU A 628 -39.05 -12.82 -26.68
C LEU A 628 -39.09 -14.17 -27.38
N ASN A 629 -38.37 -14.28 -28.50
CA ASN A 629 -38.12 -15.56 -29.15
C ASN A 629 -36.79 -16.13 -28.66
N VAL A 630 -36.76 -17.38 -28.20
CA VAL A 630 -35.56 -18.08 -27.74
C VAL A 630 -35.31 -19.32 -28.58
N THR A 631 -34.13 -19.42 -29.19
CA THR A 631 -33.62 -20.61 -29.88
C THR A 631 -32.69 -21.38 -28.95
N ARG A 632 -33.05 -22.62 -28.63
CA ARG A 632 -32.30 -23.52 -27.74
C ARG A 632 -31.07 -24.13 -28.44
N PRO A 633 -30.09 -24.68 -27.69
CA PRO A 633 -28.90 -25.32 -28.27
C PRO A 633 -29.18 -26.47 -29.25
N ASN A 634 -30.34 -27.13 -29.12
CA ASN A 634 -30.77 -28.21 -30.00
C ASN A 634 -31.50 -27.71 -31.27
N GLY A 635 -31.61 -26.40 -31.47
CA GLY A 635 -32.28 -25.77 -32.60
C GLY A 635 -33.78 -25.53 -32.44
N ASN A 636 -34.38 -25.92 -31.31
CA ASN A 636 -35.82 -25.69 -31.07
C ASN A 636 -36.08 -24.23 -30.68
N GLU A 637 -37.14 -23.64 -31.24
CA GLU A 637 -37.54 -22.26 -30.97
C GLU A 637 -38.81 -22.19 -30.11
N SER A 638 -38.87 -21.20 -29.23
CA SER A 638 -40.04 -20.91 -28.40
C SER A 638 -40.23 -19.39 -28.24
N SER A 639 -41.48 -18.95 -28.29
CA SER A 639 -41.87 -17.53 -28.13
C SER A 639 -42.55 -17.31 -26.79
N TYR A 640 -42.17 -16.24 -26.11
CA TYR A 640 -42.66 -15.86 -24.79
C TYR A 640 -43.13 -14.41 -24.78
N VAL A 641 -44.23 -14.12 -24.08
CA VAL A 641 -44.67 -12.74 -23.84
C VAL A 641 -44.05 -12.29 -22.52
N LEU A 642 -43.33 -11.17 -22.54
CA LEU A 642 -42.70 -10.63 -21.33
C LEU A 642 -43.73 -9.91 -20.46
N THR A 643 -43.50 -9.96 -19.16
CA THR A 643 -44.31 -9.23 -18.17
C THR A 643 -43.60 -7.94 -17.80
N ASN A 644 -44.31 -6.81 -17.75
CA ASN A 644 -43.76 -5.57 -17.22
C ASN A 644 -43.51 -5.74 -15.70
N ILE A 645 -42.27 -5.48 -15.27
CA ILE A 645 -41.81 -5.63 -13.87
C ILE A 645 -41.44 -4.31 -13.21
N SER A 646 -41.22 -3.24 -13.98
CA SER A 646 -41.05 -1.85 -13.55
C SER A 646 -41.57 -0.92 -14.64
N ASP A 647 -41.64 0.39 -14.35
CA ASP A 647 -42.18 1.42 -15.26
C ASP A 647 -41.65 1.29 -16.70
N ASP A 648 -40.40 0.87 -16.87
CA ASP A 648 -39.69 0.76 -18.15
C ASP A 648 -39.13 -0.62 -18.50
N THR A 649 -39.30 -1.64 -17.65
CA THR A 649 -38.62 -2.93 -17.84
C THR A 649 -39.60 -4.10 -17.93
N TRP A 650 -39.38 -4.94 -18.92
CA TRP A 650 -40.13 -6.17 -19.20
C TRP A 650 -39.22 -7.37 -19.02
N ALA A 651 -39.72 -8.45 -18.40
CA ALA A 651 -38.93 -9.63 -18.11
C ALA A 651 -39.67 -10.95 -18.30
N TYR A 652 -38.90 -12.01 -18.58
CA TYR A 652 -39.36 -13.39 -18.61
C TYR A 652 -38.38 -14.28 -17.83
N ASN A 653 -38.91 -15.09 -16.92
CA ASN A 653 -38.12 -16.06 -16.17
C ASN A 653 -38.13 -17.40 -16.91
N PHE A 654 -37.03 -17.69 -17.57
CA PHE A 654 -36.79 -18.98 -18.22
C PHE A 654 -36.55 -20.03 -17.12
N THR A 655 -36.87 -21.31 -17.35
CA THR A 655 -36.74 -22.38 -16.33
C THR A 655 -36.32 -23.75 -16.89
N ASP A 656 -36.19 -23.90 -18.21
CA ASP A 656 -35.99 -25.19 -18.88
C ASP A 656 -34.65 -25.24 -19.63
N TYR A 657 -33.67 -25.92 -19.03
CA TYR A 657 -32.26 -25.80 -19.40
C TYR A 657 -31.66 -27.07 -19.98
N ILE A 658 -30.88 -26.90 -21.04
CA ILE A 658 -29.91 -27.86 -21.56
C ILE A 658 -28.56 -27.15 -21.74
N ASN A 659 -27.46 -27.90 -21.70
CA ASN A 659 -26.12 -27.33 -21.82
C ASN A 659 -25.91 -26.80 -23.25
N GLY A 660 -25.44 -25.56 -23.38
CA GLY A 660 -25.12 -24.96 -24.68
C GLY A 660 -25.48 -23.48 -24.80
N THR A 661 -25.43 -22.98 -26.04
CA THR A 661 -25.72 -21.58 -26.39
C THR A 661 -27.19 -21.39 -26.76
N TYR A 662 -27.81 -20.38 -26.19
CA TYR A 662 -29.16 -19.92 -26.50
C TYR A 662 -29.07 -18.59 -27.24
N ASN A 663 -29.78 -18.46 -28.36
CA ASN A 663 -29.96 -17.17 -29.03
C ASN A 663 -31.36 -16.66 -28.72
N PHE A 664 -31.54 -15.34 -28.65
CA PHE A 664 -32.87 -14.78 -28.50
C PHE A 664 -33.03 -13.45 -29.25
N THR A 665 -34.29 -13.05 -29.46
CA THR A 665 -34.63 -11.77 -30.09
C THR A 665 -35.88 -11.20 -29.42
N PHE A 666 -35.79 -9.94 -29.01
CA PHE A 666 -36.91 -9.14 -28.55
C PHE A 666 -37.64 -8.52 -29.74
N PHE A 667 -38.96 -8.48 -29.67
CA PHE A 667 -39.83 -7.70 -30.56
C PHE A 667 -40.77 -6.86 -29.70
N VAL A 668 -40.66 -5.55 -29.84
CA VAL A 668 -41.48 -4.58 -29.11
C VAL A 668 -42.40 -3.89 -30.11
N ASN A 669 -43.70 -3.97 -29.89
CA ASN A 669 -44.70 -3.29 -30.71
C ASN A 669 -45.35 -2.17 -29.91
N TYR A 670 -45.53 -1.02 -30.56
CA TYR A 670 -46.15 0.15 -29.96
C TYR A 670 -47.52 0.46 -30.59
N SER A 671 -48.42 1.06 -29.80
CA SER A 671 -49.80 1.40 -30.19
C SER A 671 -49.92 2.40 -31.35
N ASN A 672 -48.84 3.10 -31.67
CA ASN A 672 -48.73 4.00 -32.82
C ASN A 672 -48.23 3.28 -34.10
N GLY A 673 -48.05 1.96 -34.07
CA GLY A 673 -47.62 1.14 -35.20
C GLY A 673 -46.11 1.08 -35.41
N LEU A 674 -45.30 1.67 -34.53
CA LEU A 674 -43.84 1.51 -34.55
C LEU A 674 -43.45 0.16 -33.91
N SER A 675 -42.28 -0.34 -34.30
CA SER A 675 -41.68 -1.55 -33.71
C SER A 675 -40.17 -1.40 -33.59
N THR A 676 -39.60 -2.01 -32.56
CA THR A 676 -38.14 -2.18 -32.43
C THR A 676 -37.82 -3.64 -32.13
N GLU A 677 -36.67 -4.12 -32.59
CA GLU A 677 -36.15 -5.45 -32.30
C GLU A 677 -34.71 -5.35 -31.83
N GLU A 678 -34.28 -6.31 -31.02
CA GLU A 678 -32.89 -6.45 -30.61
C GLU A 678 -32.58 -7.92 -30.33
N SER A 679 -31.40 -8.40 -30.73
CA SER A 679 -31.00 -9.79 -30.59
C SER A 679 -29.85 -9.95 -29.59
N GLY A 680 -29.88 -11.05 -28.84
CA GLY A 680 -28.85 -11.40 -27.89
C GLY A 680 -28.61 -12.91 -27.83
N LYS A 681 -27.67 -13.31 -26.98
CA LYS A 681 -27.40 -14.72 -26.68
C LYS A 681 -26.96 -14.89 -25.24
N PHE A 682 -27.20 -16.07 -24.68
CA PHE A 682 -26.70 -16.46 -23.37
C PHE A 682 -26.23 -17.93 -23.36
N TYR A 683 -25.47 -18.31 -22.35
CA TYR A 683 -24.79 -19.61 -22.32
C TYR A 683 -25.11 -20.38 -21.05
N MET A 684 -25.62 -21.59 -21.17
CA MET A 684 -25.74 -22.51 -20.03
C MET A 684 -24.55 -23.46 -20.04
N LEU A 685 -23.60 -23.27 -19.12
CA LEU A 685 -22.34 -24.01 -19.10
C LEU A 685 -22.23 -24.92 -17.87
N VAL A 686 -22.17 -26.24 -18.10
CA VAL A 686 -22.04 -27.27 -17.03
C VAL A 686 -20.76 -27.16 -16.20
N ASN A 687 -19.75 -26.46 -16.70
CA ASN A 687 -18.48 -26.26 -16.01
C ASN A 687 -18.47 -25.01 -15.11
N LEU A 688 -19.57 -24.25 -15.04
CA LEU A 688 -19.73 -23.14 -14.10
C LEU A 688 -20.56 -23.61 -12.90
N ILE A 689 -20.02 -23.45 -11.69
CA ILE A 689 -20.66 -23.83 -10.43
C ILE A 689 -21.38 -22.62 -9.84
N THR A 690 -22.69 -22.75 -9.69
CA THR A 690 -23.58 -21.76 -9.06
C THR A 690 -24.28 -22.26 -7.80
N TYR A 691 -24.27 -23.57 -7.56
CA TYR A 691 -24.79 -24.17 -6.35
C TYR A 691 -23.99 -25.44 -6.01
N CYS A 692 -24.15 -25.92 -4.78
CA CYS A 692 -23.54 -27.16 -4.31
C CYS A 692 -24.09 -28.38 -5.06
N GLN A 693 -23.22 -29.17 -5.70
CA GLN A 693 -23.62 -30.21 -6.64
C GLN A 693 -22.61 -31.37 -6.74
N GLU A 694 -23.00 -32.42 -7.47
CA GLU A 694 -22.11 -33.50 -7.87
C GLU A 694 -21.27 -33.11 -9.10
N LEU A 695 -19.98 -33.42 -9.05
CA LEU A 695 -19.01 -33.18 -10.11
C LEU A 695 -18.64 -34.53 -10.76
N ASN A 696 -19.48 -34.96 -11.70
CA ASN A 696 -19.50 -36.33 -12.24
C ASN A 696 -18.90 -36.47 -13.65
N LEU A 697 -18.35 -35.41 -14.23
CA LEU A 697 -17.76 -35.44 -15.57
C LEU A 697 -16.23 -35.57 -15.51
N THR A 698 -15.70 -36.63 -16.12
CA THR A 698 -14.26 -36.92 -16.14
C THR A 698 -13.51 -35.89 -16.99
N GLY A 699 -12.37 -35.38 -16.48
CA GLY A 699 -11.53 -34.41 -17.21
C GLY A 699 -12.04 -32.97 -17.19
N MET A 700 -13.12 -32.69 -16.47
CA MET A 700 -13.75 -31.37 -16.44
C MET A 700 -13.08 -30.40 -15.49
N ARG A 701 -13.08 -29.13 -15.88
CA ARG A 701 -12.63 -28.00 -15.06
C ARG A 701 -13.83 -27.15 -14.67
N TYR A 702 -14.23 -27.27 -13.42
CA TYR A 702 -15.32 -26.52 -12.84
C TYR A 702 -14.83 -25.22 -12.21
N THR A 703 -15.55 -24.13 -12.44
CA THR A 703 -15.23 -22.80 -11.90
C THR A 703 -16.42 -22.24 -11.15
N LEU A 704 -16.24 -21.81 -9.90
CA LEU A 704 -17.28 -21.09 -9.17
C LEU A 704 -17.46 -19.70 -9.80
N ILE A 705 -18.71 -19.27 -9.92
CA ILE A 705 -19.06 -17.95 -10.45
C ILE A 705 -19.92 -17.12 -9.48
N LYS A 706 -20.16 -17.65 -8.28
CA LYS A 706 -20.77 -16.95 -7.15
C LYS A 706 -20.49 -17.70 -5.85
N ASN A 707 -20.73 -17.04 -4.72
CA ASN A 707 -20.70 -17.69 -3.42
C ASN A 707 -21.78 -18.78 -3.35
N ILE A 708 -21.41 -19.97 -2.88
CA ILE A 708 -22.32 -21.11 -2.74
C ILE A 708 -22.35 -21.59 -1.29
N SER A 709 -23.48 -22.15 -0.87
CA SER A 709 -23.63 -22.67 0.49
C SER A 709 -24.42 -23.97 0.58
N SER A 710 -24.02 -24.87 1.49
CA SER A 710 -24.74 -26.09 1.85
C SER A 710 -24.76 -26.29 3.37
N SER A 711 -25.76 -27.01 3.89
CA SER A 711 -25.76 -27.41 5.30
C SER A 711 -24.87 -28.61 5.59
N GLY A 712 -24.52 -29.42 4.59
CA GLY A 712 -23.66 -30.61 4.72
C GLY A 712 -22.55 -30.58 3.68
N THR A 713 -22.38 -31.66 2.92
CA THR A 713 -21.43 -31.65 1.80
C THR A 713 -21.86 -30.65 0.73
N CYS A 714 -20.95 -29.80 0.25
CA CYS A 714 -21.27 -28.87 -0.83
C CYS A 714 -20.88 -29.41 -2.21
N LEU A 715 -19.59 -29.67 -2.46
CA LEU A 715 -19.14 -30.24 -3.74
C LEU A 715 -18.74 -31.70 -3.55
N ASN A 716 -19.39 -32.60 -4.30
CA ASN A 716 -19.08 -34.03 -4.25
C ASN A 716 -18.42 -34.47 -5.57
N VAL A 717 -17.13 -34.77 -5.54
CA VAL A 717 -16.35 -35.23 -6.69
C VAL A 717 -16.59 -36.71 -6.90
N THR A 718 -17.20 -37.05 -8.04
CA THR A 718 -17.57 -38.42 -8.40
C THR A 718 -16.99 -38.88 -9.76
N ALA A 719 -15.93 -38.21 -10.23
CA ALA A 719 -15.22 -38.53 -11.47
C ALA A 719 -13.70 -38.30 -11.36
N ASN A 720 -12.92 -38.93 -12.26
CA ASN A 720 -11.47 -38.74 -12.34
C ASN A 720 -11.09 -37.42 -13.04
N ASN A 721 -9.90 -36.90 -12.74
CA ASN A 721 -9.31 -35.73 -13.41
C ASN A 721 -10.24 -34.51 -13.37
N VAL A 722 -10.81 -34.23 -12.19
CA VAL A 722 -11.68 -33.09 -11.95
C VAL A 722 -10.85 -31.93 -11.39
N THR A 723 -10.96 -30.76 -12.01
CA THR A 723 -10.41 -29.52 -11.45
C THR A 723 -11.53 -28.64 -10.91
N ILE A 724 -11.37 -28.09 -9.71
CA ILE A 724 -12.26 -27.11 -9.09
C ILE A 724 -11.48 -25.82 -8.89
N SER A 725 -12.01 -24.70 -9.39
CA SER A 725 -11.43 -23.36 -9.26
C SER A 725 -12.45 -22.41 -8.61
N GLY A 726 -12.11 -21.75 -7.51
CA GLY A 726 -13.01 -20.82 -6.80
C GLY A 726 -13.01 -19.39 -7.33
N GLY A 727 -11.87 -18.89 -7.83
CA GLY A 727 -11.70 -17.47 -8.14
C GLY A 727 -11.88 -16.62 -6.88
N ASP A 728 -12.65 -15.54 -6.99
CA ASP A 728 -12.98 -14.64 -5.87
C ASP A 728 -14.14 -15.16 -5.00
N TYR A 729 -14.70 -16.32 -5.34
CA TYR A 729 -15.89 -16.84 -4.71
C TYR A 729 -15.58 -17.85 -3.61
N SER A 730 -16.49 -17.88 -2.63
CA SER A 730 -16.39 -18.71 -1.45
C SER A 730 -17.43 -19.84 -1.45
N LEU A 731 -17.03 -20.96 -0.87
CA LEU A 731 -17.90 -22.08 -0.53
C LEU A 731 -18.11 -22.05 0.98
N THR A 732 -19.36 -21.86 1.40
CA THR A 732 -19.73 -21.96 2.82
C THR A 732 -20.43 -23.29 3.10
N TYR A 733 -20.04 -23.98 4.15
CA TYR A 733 -20.69 -25.23 4.53
C TYR A 733 -20.80 -25.38 6.05
N GLY A 734 -21.62 -26.33 6.51
CA GLY A 734 -21.76 -26.67 7.93
C GLY A 734 -23.21 -26.61 8.42
N LEU A 735 -23.43 -27.12 9.64
CA LEU A 735 -24.70 -27.45 10.34
C LEU A 735 -25.05 -28.95 10.37
N ALA A 736 -24.73 -29.70 9.32
CA ALA A 736 -24.85 -31.16 9.24
C ALA A 736 -23.48 -31.80 8.98
N GLN A 737 -23.37 -33.11 9.19
CA GLN A 737 -22.16 -33.86 8.88
C GLN A 737 -21.89 -33.85 7.37
N GLY A 738 -20.66 -33.50 6.96
CA GLY A 738 -20.24 -33.48 5.56
C GLY A 738 -18.87 -32.81 5.37
N ALA A 739 -18.54 -32.42 4.14
CA ALA A 739 -17.31 -31.68 3.85
C ALA A 739 -17.58 -30.52 2.87
N GLY A 740 -16.77 -29.46 2.90
CA GLY A 740 -16.88 -28.41 1.89
C GLY A 740 -16.71 -29.00 0.49
N ILE A 741 -15.63 -29.77 0.31
CA ILE A 741 -15.37 -30.58 -0.87
C ILE A 741 -15.09 -32.03 -0.43
N LEU A 742 -15.88 -32.97 -0.94
CA LEU A 742 -15.73 -34.41 -0.68
C LEU A 742 -15.33 -35.13 -1.97
N SER A 743 -14.39 -36.06 -1.87
CA SER A 743 -14.10 -37.06 -2.91
C SER A 743 -13.99 -38.43 -2.27
N ASN A 744 -14.97 -39.30 -2.50
CA ASN A 744 -15.02 -40.65 -1.92
C ASN A 744 -15.42 -41.68 -2.98
N GLY A 745 -14.48 -42.53 -3.41
CA GLY A 745 -14.75 -43.55 -4.43
C GLY A 745 -13.61 -43.83 -5.42
N PHE A 746 -12.34 -43.73 -5.02
CA PHE A 746 -11.17 -43.98 -5.88
C PHE A 746 -11.02 -43.03 -7.09
N TYR A 747 -11.39 -41.75 -6.92
CA TYR A 747 -11.26 -40.73 -7.96
C TYR A 747 -9.87 -40.10 -7.92
N ASN A 748 -9.10 -40.29 -8.98
CA ASN A 748 -7.71 -39.84 -9.11
C ASN A 748 -7.61 -38.49 -9.83
N TYR A 749 -6.52 -37.79 -9.58
CA TYR A 749 -6.15 -36.52 -10.24
C TYR A 749 -7.13 -35.37 -9.98
N THR A 750 -7.71 -35.34 -8.78
CA THR A 750 -8.50 -34.18 -8.34
C THR A 750 -7.58 -32.99 -8.10
N SER A 751 -7.93 -31.84 -8.66
CA SER A 751 -7.25 -30.57 -8.42
C SER A 751 -8.21 -29.54 -7.84
N ILE A 752 -7.83 -28.91 -6.74
CA ILE A 752 -8.61 -27.88 -6.05
C ILE A 752 -7.73 -26.64 -5.97
N LYS A 753 -8.19 -25.50 -6.48
CA LYS A 753 -7.38 -24.29 -6.49
C LYS A 753 -8.16 -23.00 -6.38
N ASN A 754 -7.47 -21.94 -5.93
CA ASN A 754 -7.97 -20.56 -5.90
C ASN A 754 -9.35 -20.50 -5.25
N ILE A 755 -9.56 -21.07 -4.06
CA ILE A 755 -10.89 -21.17 -3.46
C ILE A 755 -10.87 -20.85 -1.96
N ARG A 756 -11.88 -20.09 -1.52
CA ARG A 756 -12.15 -19.82 -0.12
C ARG A 756 -13.21 -20.78 0.41
N ILE A 757 -12.89 -21.53 1.46
CA ILE A 757 -13.81 -22.50 2.08
C ILE A 757 -14.06 -22.10 3.54
N LEU A 758 -15.32 -21.84 3.87
CA LEU A 758 -15.77 -21.30 5.15
C LEU A 758 -16.72 -22.26 5.87
N ALA A 759 -16.49 -22.49 7.15
CA ALA A 759 -17.42 -23.22 8.02
C ALA A 759 -17.67 -22.45 9.32
N PRO A 760 -18.60 -21.46 9.32
CA PRO A 760 -18.83 -20.58 10.47
C PRO A 760 -19.46 -21.29 11.68
N ASN A 761 -20.11 -22.44 11.48
CA ASN A 761 -20.73 -23.26 12.52
C ASN A 761 -20.57 -24.76 12.21
N GLY A 762 -19.32 -25.24 12.17
CA GLY A 762 -19.06 -26.66 11.91
C GLY A 762 -19.65 -27.56 13.00
N SER A 763 -20.48 -28.54 12.58
CA SER A 763 -20.97 -29.66 13.42
C SER A 763 -19.96 -30.83 13.48
N ARG A 764 -20.32 -31.95 14.11
CA ARG A 764 -19.48 -33.16 14.22
C ARG A 764 -19.04 -33.68 12.82
N LYS A 765 -17.72 -33.92 12.65
CA LYS A 765 -17.05 -34.39 11.40
C LYS A 765 -17.32 -33.50 10.18
N ASN A 766 -16.62 -32.36 10.12
CA ASN A 766 -16.78 -31.36 9.07
C ASN A 766 -15.45 -30.84 8.49
N PRO A 767 -14.66 -31.70 7.82
CA PRO A 767 -13.48 -31.24 7.12
C PRO A 767 -13.80 -30.25 5.99
N ALA A 768 -12.95 -29.25 5.74
CA ALA A 768 -13.16 -28.35 4.59
C ALA A 768 -12.92 -29.09 3.27
N ILE A 769 -11.87 -29.90 3.22
CA ILE A 769 -11.59 -30.81 2.11
C ILE A 769 -11.37 -32.22 2.66
N GLU A 770 -12.12 -33.19 2.14
CA GLU A 770 -12.00 -34.60 2.51
C GLU A 770 -11.83 -35.47 1.27
N ILE A 771 -10.69 -36.15 1.16
CA ILE A 771 -10.34 -36.97 0.01
C ILE A 771 -9.99 -38.38 0.48
N HIS A 772 -10.67 -39.38 -0.09
CA HIS A 772 -10.46 -40.80 0.17
C HIS A 772 -9.86 -41.48 -1.06
N ASP A 773 -8.92 -42.39 -0.84
CA ASP A 773 -8.44 -43.37 -1.83
C ASP A 773 -7.99 -42.76 -3.18
N SER A 774 -7.33 -41.60 -3.15
CA SER A 774 -6.96 -40.84 -4.34
C SER A 774 -5.45 -40.83 -4.64
N ARG A 775 -5.10 -40.63 -5.92
CA ARG A 775 -3.72 -40.43 -6.40
C ARG A 775 -3.59 -39.13 -7.18
N GLY A 776 -2.41 -38.51 -7.13
CA GLY A 776 -2.10 -37.30 -7.91
C GLY A 776 -2.95 -36.10 -7.51
N LEU A 777 -3.20 -35.93 -6.22
CA LEU A 777 -3.97 -34.82 -5.67
C LEU A 777 -3.17 -33.51 -5.75
N ASN A 778 -3.83 -32.42 -6.14
CA ASN A 778 -3.23 -31.09 -6.18
C ASN A 778 -4.15 -30.04 -5.55
N ILE A 779 -3.77 -29.51 -4.39
CA ILE A 779 -4.48 -28.45 -3.65
C ILE A 779 -3.57 -27.22 -3.59
N THR A 780 -3.95 -26.11 -4.23
CA THR A 780 -3.09 -24.92 -4.36
C THR A 780 -3.87 -23.63 -4.16
N ASN A 781 -3.31 -22.63 -3.49
CA ASN A 781 -3.99 -21.33 -3.33
C ASN A 781 -5.40 -21.46 -2.71
N VAL A 782 -5.48 -22.12 -1.56
CA VAL A 782 -6.74 -22.35 -0.85
C VAL A 782 -6.73 -21.62 0.48
N TYR A 783 -7.81 -20.89 0.77
CA TYR A 783 -8.05 -20.31 2.09
C TYR A 783 -9.14 -21.13 2.80
N ILE A 784 -8.82 -21.66 3.99
CA ILE A 784 -9.76 -22.41 4.82
C ILE A 784 -9.93 -21.69 6.15
N ARG A 785 -11.18 -21.39 6.53
CA ARG A 785 -11.50 -20.92 7.87
C ARG A 785 -12.66 -21.71 8.45
N ILE A 786 -12.39 -22.46 9.50
CA ILE A 786 -13.35 -23.33 10.17
C ILE A 786 -13.53 -22.85 11.61
N SER A 787 -14.77 -22.53 11.96
CA SER A 787 -15.22 -22.29 13.33
C SER A 787 -16.04 -23.49 13.79
N CYS A 788 -15.45 -24.33 14.64
CA CYS A 788 -16.13 -25.51 15.16
C CYS A 788 -16.70 -25.30 16.56
N ASN A 789 -18.01 -25.57 16.66
CA ASN A 789 -18.78 -25.48 17.89
C ASN A 789 -19.30 -26.87 18.23
N SER A 790 -18.42 -27.70 18.81
CA SER A 790 -18.77 -29.07 19.16
C SER A 790 -18.90 -29.20 20.67
N THR A 791 -20.05 -29.71 21.13
CA THR A 791 -20.30 -30.09 22.53
C THR A 791 -19.97 -31.56 22.81
N VAL A 792 -19.36 -32.27 21.84
CA VAL A 792 -19.09 -33.71 21.89
C VAL A 792 -17.62 -34.04 21.64
N SER A 793 -17.15 -35.13 22.23
CA SER A 793 -15.73 -35.48 22.37
C SER A 793 -14.94 -35.82 21.10
N ASP A 794 -15.60 -35.86 19.94
CA ASP A 794 -15.05 -36.35 18.66
C ASP A 794 -15.29 -35.35 17.52
N ALA A 795 -15.10 -34.07 17.76
CA ALA A 795 -15.09 -33.09 16.69
C ALA A 795 -13.83 -33.31 15.82
N ASN A 796 -14.03 -33.61 14.54
CA ASN A 796 -12.98 -33.79 13.53
C ASN A 796 -13.18 -32.75 12.44
N CYS A 797 -12.96 -31.48 12.77
CA CYS A 797 -13.12 -30.36 11.85
C CYS A 797 -11.80 -30.03 11.17
N HIS A 798 -11.27 -30.98 10.42
CA HIS A 798 -9.96 -30.80 9.78
C HIS A 798 -10.01 -29.70 8.71
N GLY A 799 -8.92 -28.98 8.50
CA GLY A 799 -8.81 -28.14 7.31
C GLY A 799 -8.81 -29.04 6.07
N ILE A 800 -7.78 -29.87 5.96
CA ILE A 800 -7.66 -30.87 4.90
C ILE A 800 -7.52 -32.25 5.55
N SER A 801 -8.38 -33.20 5.15
CA SER A 801 -8.33 -34.59 5.56
C SER A 801 -8.09 -35.50 4.37
N LEU A 802 -6.95 -36.18 4.38
CA LEU A 802 -6.56 -37.15 3.38
C LEU A 802 -6.56 -38.54 4.01
N LEU A 803 -7.37 -39.44 3.45
CA LEU A 803 -7.53 -40.81 3.90
C LEU A 803 -7.10 -41.75 2.77
N ASP A 804 -6.10 -42.60 3.04
CA ASP A 804 -5.57 -43.55 2.05
C ASP A 804 -5.10 -42.92 0.72
N THR A 805 -4.70 -41.64 0.73
CA THR A 805 -4.14 -40.97 -0.45
C THR A 805 -2.70 -41.38 -0.70
N LYS A 806 -2.35 -41.75 -1.94
CA LYS A 806 -1.03 -42.29 -2.30
C LYS A 806 -0.50 -41.69 -3.59
N ASN A 807 0.78 -41.86 -3.89
CA ASN A 807 1.40 -41.41 -5.14
C ASN A 807 1.17 -39.91 -5.39
N ARG A 808 1.66 -39.10 -4.43
CA ARG A 808 1.70 -37.63 -4.45
C ARG A 808 0.38 -36.94 -4.15
N ALA A 809 0.47 -36.07 -3.15
CA ALA A 809 -0.48 -35.04 -2.80
C ALA A 809 0.36 -33.77 -2.68
N TYR A 810 0.11 -32.80 -3.55
CA TYR A 810 0.76 -31.51 -3.52
C TYR A 810 -0.21 -30.53 -2.87
N ILE A 811 0.16 -29.99 -1.71
CA ILE A 811 -0.62 -28.97 -0.99
C ILE A 811 0.27 -27.75 -0.88
N SER A 812 -0.12 -26.62 -1.49
CA SER A 812 0.72 -25.43 -1.44
C SER A 812 0.01 -24.09 -1.48
N ASN A 813 0.75 -23.04 -1.11
CA ASN A 813 0.32 -21.64 -1.15
C ASN A 813 -1.04 -21.44 -0.44
N SER A 814 -1.27 -22.07 0.70
CA SER A 814 -2.61 -22.15 1.30
C SER A 814 -2.60 -21.76 2.78
N ASN A 815 -3.66 -21.08 3.21
CA ASN A 815 -3.84 -20.61 4.57
C ASN A 815 -4.99 -21.37 5.25
N ILE A 816 -4.72 -21.97 6.40
CA ILE A 816 -5.66 -22.85 7.11
C ILE A 816 -5.83 -22.38 8.54
N TYR A 817 -7.03 -21.90 8.88
CA TYR A 817 -7.39 -21.42 10.20
C TYR A 817 -8.49 -22.29 10.81
N ILE A 818 -8.20 -22.87 11.98
CA ILE A 818 -9.15 -23.68 12.74
C ILE A 818 -9.35 -23.04 14.11
N LEU A 819 -10.58 -22.62 14.37
CA LEU A 819 -11.02 -21.97 15.59
C LEU A 819 -12.04 -22.86 16.30
N VAL A 820 -11.70 -23.36 17.49
CA VAL A 820 -12.61 -24.17 18.31
C VAL A 820 -13.03 -23.39 19.55
N SER A 821 -14.34 -23.16 19.71
CA SER A 821 -14.89 -22.30 20.76
C SER A 821 -15.12 -22.99 22.12
N ASN A 822 -15.18 -24.34 22.17
CA ASN A 822 -15.36 -25.10 23.42
C ASN A 822 -14.38 -26.29 23.52
N PRO A 823 -13.16 -26.08 24.04
CA PRO A 823 -12.08 -27.07 24.02
C PRO A 823 -12.23 -28.27 24.99
N ALA A 824 -13.35 -28.40 25.71
CA ALA A 824 -13.44 -29.22 26.93
C ALA A 824 -13.41 -30.75 26.73
N HIS A 825 -13.50 -31.28 25.50
CA HIS A 825 -13.64 -32.73 25.29
C HIS A 825 -12.94 -33.21 24.01
N GLY A 826 -11.69 -33.67 24.07
CA GLY A 826 -11.13 -34.64 23.09
C GLY A 826 -11.04 -34.24 21.59
N ASP A 827 -11.36 -33.00 21.22
CA ASP A 827 -11.42 -32.51 19.83
C ASP A 827 -10.08 -32.69 19.09
N LYS A 828 -10.10 -33.39 17.94
CA LYS A 828 -8.93 -33.67 17.08
C LYS A 828 -8.96 -32.87 15.76
N SER A 829 -9.41 -31.64 15.78
CA SER A 829 -9.46 -30.79 14.58
C SER A 829 -8.06 -30.32 14.18
N HIS A 830 -7.45 -31.07 13.26
CA HIS A 830 -6.11 -30.79 12.70
C HIS A 830 -6.14 -29.86 11.50
N GLY A 831 -5.12 -29.02 11.30
CA GLY A 831 -4.96 -28.21 10.09
C GLY A 831 -4.96 -29.09 8.85
N ILE A 832 -3.98 -30.00 8.78
CA ILE A 832 -3.89 -31.05 7.77
C ILE A 832 -3.74 -32.40 8.47
N SER A 833 -4.57 -33.36 8.10
CA SER A 833 -4.49 -34.75 8.56
C SER A 833 -4.34 -35.69 7.38
N VAL A 834 -3.29 -36.50 7.39
CA VAL A 834 -3.04 -37.57 6.42
C VAL A 834 -2.99 -38.89 7.19
N ASN A 835 -3.89 -39.82 6.89
CA ASN A 835 -3.89 -41.14 7.50
C ASN A 835 -3.85 -42.25 6.45
N GLY A 836 -2.85 -43.12 6.54
CA GLY A 836 -2.83 -44.41 5.86
C GLY A 836 -3.80 -45.38 6.52
N GLY A 837 -4.63 -46.04 5.72
CA GLY A 837 -5.63 -47.01 6.14
C GLY A 837 -5.29 -48.44 5.70
N SER A 838 -6.29 -49.20 5.22
CA SER A 838 -6.24 -50.69 5.12
C SER A 838 -5.89 -51.24 3.74
N ILE A 839 -5.75 -50.38 2.73
CA ILE A 839 -5.43 -50.77 1.36
C ILE A 839 -3.91 -50.79 1.20
N SER A 840 -3.33 -51.75 0.48
CA SER A 840 -1.86 -51.95 0.47
C SER A 840 -1.04 -50.78 -0.09
N GLY A 841 0.05 -50.43 0.59
CA GLY A 841 1.13 -49.52 0.16
C GLY A 841 1.31 -48.27 1.05
N PRO A 842 2.54 -47.71 1.17
CA PRO A 842 2.83 -46.59 2.08
C PRO A 842 2.21 -45.25 1.62
N VAL A 843 1.95 -44.37 2.60
CA VAL A 843 1.65 -42.94 2.37
C VAL A 843 2.89 -42.30 1.77
N SER A 844 2.84 -41.92 0.49
CA SER A 844 4.07 -41.63 -0.26
C SER A 844 4.03 -40.48 -1.26
N GLY A 845 5.15 -39.75 -1.31
CA GLY A 845 5.45 -38.69 -2.28
C GLY A 845 4.69 -37.39 -2.02
N HIS A 846 4.29 -37.11 -0.78
CA HIS A 846 3.54 -35.91 -0.43
C HIS A 846 4.48 -34.70 -0.26
N LEU A 847 4.03 -33.54 -0.73
CA LEU A 847 4.72 -32.27 -0.59
C LEU A 847 3.73 -31.23 -0.06
N LEU A 848 4.00 -30.73 1.13
CA LEU A 848 3.33 -29.59 1.74
C LEU A 848 4.31 -28.42 1.65
N ASN A 849 3.96 -27.37 0.90
CA ASN A 849 4.87 -26.25 0.63
C ASN A 849 4.19 -24.88 0.76
N ASN A 850 4.82 -23.91 1.40
CA ASN A 850 4.31 -22.52 1.50
C ASN A 850 2.90 -22.48 2.12
N LEU A 851 2.78 -22.91 3.38
CA LEU A 851 1.51 -23.00 4.10
C LEU A 851 1.57 -22.23 5.41
N THR A 852 0.52 -21.46 5.70
CA THR A 852 0.28 -20.92 7.04
C THR A 852 -0.87 -21.70 7.70
N ILE A 853 -0.61 -22.29 8.86
CA ILE A 853 -1.56 -23.16 9.56
C ILE A 853 -1.71 -22.68 11.01
N ILE A 854 -2.90 -22.20 11.37
CA ILE A 854 -3.23 -21.76 12.72
C ILE A 854 -4.32 -22.67 13.29
N VAL A 855 -3.97 -23.42 14.33
CA VAL A 855 -4.89 -24.34 15.01
C VAL A 855 -5.09 -23.92 16.46
N ASN A 856 -6.25 -23.31 16.71
CA ASN A 856 -6.72 -22.94 18.04
C ASN A 856 -7.70 -24.02 18.54
N SER A 857 -7.15 -25.22 18.79
CA SER A 857 -7.85 -26.39 19.34
C SER A 857 -7.03 -27.02 20.46
N SER A 858 -7.69 -27.65 21.45
CA SER A 858 -7.02 -28.26 22.61
C SER A 858 -6.31 -29.58 22.30
N ASN A 859 -6.75 -30.36 21.31
CA ASN A 859 -6.02 -31.55 20.83
C ASN A 859 -5.86 -31.56 19.29
N GLY A 860 -5.87 -30.38 18.67
CA GLY A 860 -5.65 -30.21 17.25
C GLY A 860 -4.21 -29.85 16.93
N ALA A 861 -3.52 -30.70 16.17
CA ALA A 861 -2.23 -30.39 15.58
C ALA A 861 -2.33 -29.59 14.28
N GLY A 862 -1.28 -28.83 13.96
CA GLY A 862 -1.14 -28.19 12.65
C GLY A 862 -1.11 -29.20 11.52
N VAL A 863 -0.13 -30.12 11.54
CA VAL A 863 0.02 -31.21 10.56
C VAL A 863 0.14 -32.54 11.28
N VAL A 864 -0.67 -33.52 10.87
CA VAL A 864 -0.58 -34.92 11.32
C VAL A 864 -0.44 -35.83 10.12
N ILE A 865 0.59 -36.67 10.10
CA ILE A 865 0.80 -37.68 9.06
C ILE A 865 1.00 -39.04 9.74
N SER A 866 0.19 -40.03 9.40
CA SER A 866 0.29 -41.39 9.91
C SER A 866 0.38 -42.39 8.75
N GLY A 867 1.41 -43.22 8.75
CA GLY A 867 1.61 -44.28 7.75
C GLY A 867 0.74 -45.52 7.93
N GLY A 868 0.01 -45.64 9.04
CA GLY A 868 -0.78 -46.84 9.33
C GLY A 868 0.06 -48.12 9.37
N ASN A 869 -0.43 -49.20 8.74
CA ASN A 869 0.26 -50.51 8.72
C ASN A 869 1.39 -50.60 7.67
N ASP A 870 1.34 -49.76 6.64
CA ASP A 870 2.25 -49.83 5.48
C ASP A 870 3.35 -48.76 5.52
N GLY A 871 3.22 -47.79 6.43
CA GLY A 871 4.21 -46.77 6.73
C GLY A 871 4.19 -45.55 5.82
N ILE A 872 5.20 -44.69 5.95
CA ILE A 872 5.38 -43.46 5.15
C ILE A 872 6.63 -43.56 4.27
N ASN A 873 6.68 -42.82 3.17
CA ASN A 873 7.91 -42.63 2.38
C ASN A 873 7.88 -41.30 1.61
N ASP A 874 9.02 -40.61 1.48
CA ASP A 874 9.14 -39.35 0.72
C ASP A 874 8.09 -38.30 1.09
N ILE A 875 8.07 -37.92 2.36
CA ILE A 875 7.25 -36.82 2.87
C ILE A 875 8.10 -35.56 2.93
N ASN A 876 7.66 -34.50 2.26
CA ASN A 876 8.37 -33.22 2.20
C ASN A 876 7.51 -32.11 2.80
N LEU A 877 8.05 -31.43 3.81
CA LEU A 877 7.45 -30.29 4.50
C LEU A 877 8.36 -29.07 4.29
N GLU A 878 7.93 -28.10 3.49
CA GLU A 878 8.78 -26.99 3.03
C GLU A 878 8.08 -25.64 3.25
N ASN A 879 8.78 -24.63 3.74
CA ASN A 879 8.26 -23.25 3.88
C ASN A 879 6.91 -23.22 4.64
N LEU A 880 6.88 -23.75 5.86
CA LEU A 880 5.63 -23.84 6.65
C LEU A 880 5.69 -22.96 7.89
N ASP A 881 4.64 -22.16 8.10
CA ASP A 881 4.41 -21.39 9.33
C ASP A 881 3.24 -22.00 10.10
N ILE A 882 3.51 -22.60 11.27
CA ILE A 882 2.51 -23.38 12.01
C ILE A 882 2.41 -22.88 13.45
N TYR A 883 1.19 -22.54 13.88
CA TYR A 883 0.87 -22.29 15.27
C TYR A 883 -0.18 -23.29 15.77
N SER A 884 0.04 -23.87 16.95
CA SER A 884 -0.87 -24.80 17.60
C SER A 884 -1.01 -24.49 19.10
N LYS A 885 -2.22 -24.15 19.55
CA LYS A 885 -2.42 -23.58 20.90
C LYS A 885 -2.11 -24.55 22.06
N ASN A 886 -2.28 -25.86 21.93
CA ASN A 886 -2.10 -26.78 23.07
C ASN A 886 -1.72 -28.22 22.70
N TYR A 887 -1.23 -28.43 21.49
CA TYR A 887 -0.97 -29.77 20.93
C TYR A 887 0.22 -29.74 19.97
N TYR A 888 0.57 -30.87 19.36
CA TYR A 888 1.72 -30.91 18.44
C TYR A 888 1.56 -29.93 17.28
N SER A 889 2.59 -29.22 16.85
CA SER A 889 2.50 -28.44 15.61
C SER A 889 2.64 -29.37 14.40
N ILE A 890 3.64 -30.26 14.43
CA ILE A 890 3.87 -31.32 13.46
C ILE A 890 3.98 -32.65 14.18
N HIS A 891 3.12 -33.61 13.85
CA HIS A 891 3.22 -34.99 14.31
C HIS A 891 3.27 -35.95 13.13
N ILE A 892 4.39 -36.65 13.00
CA ILE A 892 4.58 -37.68 11.99
C ILE A 892 4.75 -39.03 12.67
N ASN A 893 3.96 -40.01 12.27
CA ASN A 893 4.04 -41.40 12.69
C ASN A 893 4.37 -42.29 11.48
N GLY A 894 5.57 -42.86 11.46
CA GLY A 894 6.07 -43.69 10.38
C GLY A 894 5.45 -45.09 10.28
N GLY A 895 4.70 -45.55 11.29
CA GLY A 895 4.00 -46.84 11.29
C GLY A 895 4.91 -48.05 11.55
N ASN A 896 4.33 -49.26 11.57
CA ASN A 896 5.01 -50.48 12.03
C ASN A 896 6.02 -51.09 11.02
N ASN A 897 5.99 -50.68 9.73
CA ASN A 897 6.70 -51.37 8.64
C ASN A 897 7.37 -50.42 7.60
N GLY A 898 7.37 -49.09 7.82
CA GLY A 898 7.85 -48.13 6.81
C GLY A 898 9.26 -47.62 7.07
N ASP A 899 10.14 -47.70 6.07
CA ASP A 899 11.39 -46.93 6.00
C ASP A 899 11.06 -45.44 5.73
N GLY A 900 10.52 -44.76 6.73
CA GLY A 900 9.99 -43.40 6.58
C GLY A 900 11.05 -42.34 6.37
N ASN A 901 11.20 -41.85 5.13
CA ASN A 901 11.97 -40.66 4.79
C ASN A 901 11.11 -39.39 4.94
N VAL A 902 11.52 -38.49 5.83
CA VAL A 902 10.84 -37.21 6.10
C VAL A 902 11.82 -36.05 5.95
N ASN A 903 11.59 -35.21 4.96
CA ASN A 903 12.35 -33.98 4.74
C ASN A 903 11.58 -32.79 5.29
N VAL A 904 12.23 -31.98 6.13
CA VAL A 904 11.65 -30.74 6.66
C VAL A 904 12.60 -29.60 6.35
N SER A 905 12.13 -28.54 5.70
CA SER A 905 12.96 -27.37 5.41
C SER A 905 12.22 -26.05 5.52
N ASN A 906 12.89 -25.03 6.05
CA ASN A 906 12.32 -23.68 6.20
C ASN A 906 10.97 -23.69 6.95
N VAL A 907 10.88 -24.47 8.04
CA VAL A 907 9.66 -24.60 8.83
C VAL A 907 9.78 -23.83 10.13
N LYS A 908 8.82 -22.96 10.42
CA LYS A 908 8.65 -22.33 11.72
C LYS A 908 7.41 -22.92 12.38
N SER A 909 7.58 -23.54 13.55
CA SER A 909 6.45 -24.06 14.30
C SER A 909 6.48 -23.72 15.79
N VAL A 910 5.31 -23.31 16.29
CA VAL A 910 5.08 -22.90 17.67
C VAL A 910 3.98 -23.75 18.29
N SER A 911 4.22 -24.25 19.51
CA SER A 911 3.23 -24.98 20.32
C SER A 911 3.17 -24.39 21.74
N ASP A 912 1.99 -23.97 22.22
CA ASP A 912 1.85 -23.48 23.61
C ASP A 912 1.55 -24.61 24.63
N GLY A 913 1.43 -25.87 24.19
CA GLY A 913 0.87 -26.99 24.97
C GLY A 913 1.84 -27.84 25.80
N GLY A 914 1.30 -28.47 26.88
CA GLY A 914 2.01 -29.05 28.04
C GLY A 914 2.97 -30.25 27.82
N SER A 915 3.50 -30.81 28.92
CA SER A 915 4.75 -31.62 29.03
C SER A 915 5.04 -32.77 28.05
N THR A 916 4.11 -33.14 27.17
CA THR A 916 4.25 -34.20 26.15
C THR A 916 3.79 -33.77 24.75
N ARG A 917 3.74 -32.46 24.45
CA ARG A 917 3.26 -31.90 23.17
C ARG A 917 4.33 -31.03 22.50
N TYR A 918 4.98 -31.61 21.50
CA TYR A 918 6.14 -31.04 20.81
C TYR A 918 5.75 -30.24 19.55
N PRO A 919 6.36 -29.07 19.29
CA PRO A 919 6.35 -28.42 17.98
C PRO A 919 6.72 -29.38 16.84
N LEU A 920 7.71 -30.25 17.06
CA LEU A 920 8.08 -31.33 16.14
C LEU A 920 8.11 -32.68 16.86
N TYR A 921 7.18 -33.56 16.50
CA TYR A 921 7.12 -34.94 16.98
C TYR A 921 7.30 -35.94 15.84
N LEU A 922 8.48 -36.57 15.80
CA LEU A 922 8.87 -37.59 14.83
C LEU A 922 8.85 -38.96 15.51
N GLN A 923 7.74 -39.67 15.33
CA GLN A 923 7.49 -41.01 15.85
C GLN A 923 7.64 -42.05 14.75
N ASP A 924 8.36 -43.12 15.02
CA ASP A 924 8.60 -44.27 14.14
C ASP A 924 9.07 -43.89 12.72
N SER A 925 9.57 -42.66 12.51
CA SER A 925 10.19 -42.21 11.27
C SER A 925 11.67 -42.59 11.27
N VAL A 926 12.18 -43.06 10.13
CA VAL A 926 13.47 -43.75 10.09
C VAL A 926 14.62 -42.79 9.76
N SER A 927 14.44 -41.86 8.82
CA SER A 927 15.50 -40.92 8.42
C SER A 927 15.00 -39.67 7.70
N GLY A 928 15.85 -38.65 7.58
CA GLY A 928 15.63 -37.49 6.70
C GLY A 928 16.19 -36.17 7.27
N PRO A 929 16.66 -35.24 6.41
CA PRO A 929 17.18 -33.95 6.81
C PRO A 929 16.09 -32.99 7.31
N ILE A 930 16.43 -32.26 8.36
CA ILE A 930 15.67 -31.14 8.90
C ILE A 930 16.58 -29.90 8.79
N LYS A 931 16.19 -28.90 8.01
CA LYS A 931 17.06 -27.78 7.61
C LYS A 931 16.38 -26.43 7.80
N ASN A 932 17.09 -25.42 8.29
CA ASN A 932 16.62 -24.03 8.34
C ASN A 932 15.28 -23.85 9.07
N SER A 933 15.03 -24.67 10.10
CA SER A 933 13.73 -24.71 10.77
C SER A 933 13.82 -24.21 12.21
N ASN A 934 12.76 -23.59 12.69
CA ASN A 934 12.64 -23.10 14.05
C ASN A 934 11.47 -23.80 14.76
N PHE A 935 11.76 -24.45 15.88
CA PHE A 935 10.79 -25.17 16.69
C PHE A 935 10.82 -24.60 18.10
N SER A 936 9.68 -24.09 18.59
CA SER A 936 9.62 -23.45 19.90
C SER A 936 8.35 -23.79 20.66
N SER A 937 8.48 -24.08 21.95
CA SER A 937 7.37 -24.29 22.86
C SER A 937 7.60 -23.66 24.23
N GLN A 938 6.51 -23.41 24.96
CA GLN A 938 6.57 -22.81 26.30
C GLN A 938 6.70 -23.84 27.43
N ASN A 939 6.18 -25.06 27.24
CA ASN A 939 5.88 -26.00 28.33
C ASN A 939 6.26 -27.47 28.04
N ALA A 940 6.96 -27.75 26.94
CA ALA A 940 7.37 -29.07 26.51
C ALA A 940 8.79 -29.01 25.92
N PRO A 941 9.46 -30.15 25.68
CA PRO A 941 10.59 -30.16 24.75
C PRO A 941 10.13 -29.73 23.36
N ASP A 942 11.01 -29.10 22.59
CA ASP A 942 10.67 -28.57 21.28
C ASP A 942 10.65 -29.68 20.20
N VAL A 943 11.52 -30.68 20.38
CA VAL A 943 11.75 -31.75 19.41
C VAL A 943 11.72 -33.12 20.09
N PHE A 944 10.98 -34.07 19.52
CA PHE A 944 11.00 -35.48 19.92
C PHE A 944 11.31 -36.38 18.73
N VAL A 945 12.26 -37.29 18.90
CA VAL A 945 12.74 -38.18 17.83
C VAL A 945 12.86 -39.63 18.29
N THR A 946 12.33 -40.55 17.49
CA THR A 946 12.51 -42.01 17.65
C THR A 946 13.46 -42.68 16.65
N GLY A 947 13.88 -41.98 15.60
CA GLY A 947 14.79 -42.48 14.55
C GLY A 947 16.10 -41.71 14.44
N THR A 948 16.73 -41.76 13.26
CA THR A 948 18.02 -41.10 13.01
C THR A 948 17.85 -39.86 12.13
N HIS A 949 18.03 -38.67 12.70
CA HIS A 949 17.78 -37.41 12.00
C HIS A 949 18.93 -36.41 12.12
N ASN A 950 19.15 -35.66 11.03
CA ASN A 950 20.13 -34.59 10.96
C ASN A 950 19.40 -33.24 10.98
N PHE A 951 19.67 -32.42 11.98
CA PHE A 951 19.17 -31.05 12.09
C PHE A 951 20.28 -30.10 11.67
N THR A 952 20.11 -29.37 10.57
CA THR A 952 21.10 -28.41 10.07
C THR A 952 20.53 -27.01 10.13
N ASN A 953 21.26 -26.07 10.73
CA ASN A 953 20.84 -24.68 10.86
C ASN A 953 19.41 -24.55 11.40
N SER A 954 19.07 -25.36 12.40
CA SER A 954 17.74 -25.39 12.99
C SER A 954 17.79 -24.98 14.46
N SER A 955 16.87 -24.11 14.87
CA SER A 955 16.78 -23.57 16.22
C SER A 955 15.69 -24.28 17.02
N TYR A 956 16.08 -24.70 18.23
CA TYR A 956 15.24 -25.28 19.27
C TYR A 956 16.07 -25.30 20.56
N ILE A 957 15.40 -25.30 21.71
CA ILE A 957 16.00 -25.25 23.04
C ILE A 957 16.11 -26.67 23.60
N ASP A 958 15.01 -27.41 23.63
CA ASP A 958 14.92 -28.72 24.29
C ASP A 958 14.65 -29.86 23.31
N GLU A 959 15.32 -31.00 23.50
CA GLU A 959 15.15 -32.19 22.66
C GLU A 959 14.99 -33.46 23.50
N PHE A 960 14.18 -34.40 23.01
CA PHE A 960 14.02 -35.73 23.58
C PHE A 960 14.31 -36.81 22.52
N VAL A 961 15.30 -37.66 22.80
CA VAL A 961 15.79 -38.72 21.90
C VAL A 961 15.72 -40.06 22.64
N ILE A 962 14.96 -41.01 22.13
CA ILE A 962 14.83 -42.35 22.76
C ILE A 962 16.12 -43.16 22.62
N SER A 963 16.29 -44.21 23.42
CA SER A 963 17.51 -45.03 23.48
C SER A 963 17.95 -45.70 22.16
N SER A 964 17.05 -45.86 21.19
CA SER A 964 17.35 -46.45 19.87
C SER A 964 17.49 -45.40 18.76
N ALA A 965 17.49 -44.12 19.10
CA ALA A 965 17.45 -42.99 18.18
C ALA A 965 18.72 -42.14 18.27
N THR A 966 19.01 -41.42 17.19
CA THR A 966 20.15 -40.51 17.13
C THR A 966 19.75 -39.19 16.50
N LEU A 967 20.07 -38.08 17.16
CA LEU A 967 19.93 -36.73 16.62
C LEU A 967 21.33 -36.14 16.40
N THR A 968 21.63 -35.74 15.16
CA THR A 968 22.86 -34.99 14.85
C THR A 968 22.54 -33.52 14.60
N ARG A 969 23.04 -32.62 15.46
CA ARG A 969 22.87 -31.17 15.29
C ARG A 969 24.06 -30.59 14.53
N LYS A 970 23.78 -29.83 13.47
CA LYS A 970 24.76 -29.25 12.54
C LYS A 970 24.46 -27.78 12.23
N TRP A 971 25.48 -27.10 11.74
CA TRP A 971 25.41 -25.71 11.27
C TRP A 971 26.06 -25.57 9.89
N TYR A 972 25.62 -24.58 9.13
CA TYR A 972 26.33 -24.19 7.92
C TYR A 972 27.61 -23.45 8.27
N TYR A 973 28.61 -23.65 7.43
CA TYR A 973 29.88 -22.97 7.47
C TYR A 973 30.33 -22.60 6.06
N ARG A 974 30.81 -21.36 5.91
CA ARG A 974 31.45 -20.87 4.71
C ARG A 974 32.61 -19.95 5.11
N ALA A 975 33.76 -20.11 4.50
CA ALA A 975 34.87 -19.18 4.70
C ALA A 975 34.89 -18.14 3.58
N PHE A 976 35.18 -16.89 3.96
CA PHE A 976 35.56 -15.81 3.06
C PHE A 976 37.02 -15.46 3.32
N VAL A 977 37.83 -15.39 2.27
CA VAL A 977 39.26 -15.14 2.38
C VAL A 977 39.66 -13.96 1.49
N ASN A 978 40.23 -12.93 2.13
CA ASN A 978 40.81 -11.77 1.47
C ASN A 978 42.23 -11.53 1.96
N ASP A 979 42.97 -10.65 1.30
CA ASP A 979 44.23 -10.12 1.80
C ASP A 979 44.04 -8.83 2.60
N THR A 980 45.12 -8.31 3.20
CA THR A 980 45.11 -7.07 4.00
C THR A 980 44.73 -5.82 3.20
N SER A 981 44.72 -5.89 1.86
CA SER A 981 44.30 -4.79 0.97
C SER A 981 42.82 -4.92 0.58
N GLY A 982 42.12 -5.93 1.08
CA GLY A 982 40.73 -6.21 0.75
C GLY A 982 40.53 -7.04 -0.52
N ILE A 983 41.61 -7.49 -1.18
CA ILE A 983 41.52 -8.27 -2.42
C ILE A 983 41.16 -9.72 -2.11
N PHE A 984 40.21 -10.28 -2.84
CA PHE A 984 39.76 -11.66 -2.65
C PHE A 984 40.82 -12.67 -3.09
N ILE A 985 41.05 -13.72 -2.29
CA ILE A 985 42.06 -14.73 -2.59
C ILE A 985 41.37 -16.03 -3.02
N SER A 986 41.59 -16.42 -4.28
CA SER A 986 41.13 -17.69 -4.82
C SER A 986 42.07 -18.86 -4.48
N ASN A 987 41.57 -20.10 -4.56
CA ASN A 987 42.32 -21.34 -4.35
C ASN A 987 42.94 -21.50 -2.94
N VAL A 988 42.44 -20.77 -1.94
CA VAL A 988 42.85 -20.97 -0.54
C VAL A 988 42.22 -22.25 -0.03
N ASN A 989 43.04 -23.19 0.43
CA ASN A 989 42.58 -24.43 1.03
C ASN A 989 42.18 -24.20 2.50
N VAL A 990 40.87 -24.32 2.77
CA VAL A 990 40.25 -24.20 4.08
C VAL A 990 39.93 -25.59 4.61
N THR A 991 40.58 -25.98 5.70
CA THR A 991 40.46 -27.31 6.33
C THR A 991 40.03 -27.20 7.79
N ALA A 992 39.01 -27.97 8.20
CA ALA A 992 38.50 -27.95 9.57
C ALA A 992 38.70 -29.27 10.31
N PHE A 993 39.09 -29.17 11.59
CA PHE A 993 39.20 -30.27 12.55
C PHE A 993 38.31 -29.99 13.77
N ASN A 994 37.61 -31.01 14.26
CA ASN A 994 36.78 -30.89 15.47
C ASN A 994 37.64 -30.96 16.75
N VAL A 995 36.99 -30.86 17.93
CA VAL A 995 37.67 -30.88 19.24
C VAL A 995 38.47 -32.15 19.54
N THR A 996 38.19 -33.27 18.86
CA THR A 996 38.94 -34.53 19.00
C THR A 996 40.11 -34.63 18.01
N ASN A 997 40.44 -33.55 17.30
CA ASN A 997 41.37 -33.48 16.17
C ASN A 997 40.96 -34.37 14.99
N GLY A 998 39.68 -34.77 14.91
CA GLY A 998 39.14 -35.47 13.76
C GLY A 998 38.96 -34.52 12.58
N PHE A 999 39.45 -34.92 11.40
CA PHE A 999 39.21 -34.22 10.15
C PHE A 999 37.70 -34.14 9.84
N GLN A 1000 37.23 -33.00 9.33
CA GLN A 1000 35.81 -32.77 9.06
C GLN A 1000 35.57 -32.46 7.57
N PHE A 1001 36.21 -31.42 7.04
CA PHE A 1001 36.14 -31.10 5.62
C PHE A 1001 37.40 -30.37 5.16
N ASN A 1002 37.57 -30.34 3.84
CA ASN A 1002 38.48 -29.46 3.10
C ASN A 1002 37.70 -28.85 1.93
N SER A 1003 37.72 -27.53 1.79
CA SER A 1003 37.14 -26.80 0.66
C SER A 1003 38.08 -25.68 0.21
N THR A 1004 38.04 -25.34 -1.08
CA THR A 1004 38.89 -24.27 -1.65
C THR A 1004 38.06 -23.04 -1.99
N THR A 1005 38.64 -21.86 -1.87
CA THR A 1005 37.96 -20.61 -2.26
C THR A 1005 37.86 -20.45 -3.78
N ALA A 1006 36.72 -19.95 -4.25
CA ALA A 1006 36.54 -19.51 -5.63
C ALA A 1006 37.17 -18.12 -5.87
N SER A 1007 37.06 -17.59 -7.09
CA SER A 1007 37.59 -16.27 -7.47
C SER A 1007 37.02 -15.11 -6.66
N ASN A 1008 35.82 -15.27 -6.10
CA ASN A 1008 35.18 -14.31 -5.19
C ASN A 1008 35.65 -14.43 -3.73
N GLY A 1009 36.67 -15.24 -3.45
CA GLY A 1009 37.23 -15.42 -2.10
C GLY A 1009 36.41 -16.33 -1.19
N PHE A 1010 35.29 -16.88 -1.63
CA PHE A 1010 34.45 -17.75 -0.79
C PHE A 1010 34.67 -19.24 -1.06
N THR A 1011 34.61 -20.06 -0.01
CA THR A 1011 34.41 -21.51 -0.17
C THR A 1011 32.96 -21.83 -0.53
N SER A 1012 32.70 -23.06 -0.98
CA SER A 1012 31.34 -23.60 -0.96
C SER A 1012 30.81 -23.69 0.48
N THR A 1013 29.50 -23.59 0.66
CA THR A 1013 28.86 -23.85 1.97
C THR A 1013 29.00 -25.33 2.31
N THR A 1014 29.43 -25.64 3.53
CA THR A 1014 29.54 -27.01 4.07
C THR A 1014 28.78 -27.12 5.39
N GLU A 1015 28.51 -28.35 5.83
CA GLU A 1015 27.89 -28.62 7.14
C GLU A 1015 28.96 -29.06 8.15
N ILE A 1016 28.87 -28.57 9.37
CA ILE A 1016 29.70 -29.01 10.50
C ILE A 1016 28.85 -29.36 11.72
N THR A 1017 29.27 -30.38 12.47
CA THR A 1017 28.51 -30.96 13.58
C THR A 1017 28.78 -30.24 14.89
N GLU A 1018 27.72 -29.79 15.57
CA GLU A 1018 27.82 -29.28 16.94
C GLU A 1018 27.92 -30.43 17.93
N TYR A 1019 26.91 -31.31 17.93
CA TYR A 1019 26.88 -32.52 18.75
C TYR A 1019 26.07 -33.64 18.09
N ILE A 1020 26.31 -34.85 18.58
CA ILE A 1020 25.48 -36.03 18.32
C ILE A 1020 24.85 -36.44 19.65
N ASN A 1021 23.52 -36.52 19.69
CA ASN A 1021 22.75 -37.07 20.80
C ASN A 1021 22.35 -38.51 20.46
N ASP A 1022 22.97 -39.48 21.13
CA ASP A 1022 22.71 -40.90 20.95
C ASP A 1022 21.99 -41.46 22.18
N GLY A 1023 20.70 -41.76 22.03
CA GLY A 1023 19.90 -42.30 23.13
C GLY A 1023 19.76 -41.38 24.36
N GLY A 1024 19.83 -40.06 24.18
CA GLY A 1024 19.82 -39.07 25.25
C GLY A 1024 21.21 -38.60 25.71
N ASN A 1025 22.28 -39.22 25.22
CA ASN A 1025 23.66 -38.85 25.56
C ASN A 1025 24.29 -37.93 24.49
N LYS A 1026 24.55 -36.67 24.85
CA LYS A 1026 25.16 -35.69 23.93
C LYS A 1026 26.69 -35.77 23.93
N THR A 1027 27.27 -35.99 22.76
CA THR A 1027 28.72 -35.88 22.49
C THR A 1027 28.98 -34.65 21.62
N TYR A 1028 29.69 -33.66 22.15
CA TYR A 1028 29.98 -32.40 21.45
C TYR A 1028 31.26 -32.49 20.60
N TYR A 1029 31.19 -31.93 19.40
CA TYR A 1029 32.28 -31.81 18.43
C TYR A 1029 32.72 -30.35 18.21
N SER A 1030 31.94 -29.38 18.71
CA SER A 1030 32.26 -27.94 18.75
C SER A 1030 33.58 -27.60 19.44
N ASN A 1031 34.12 -26.41 19.16
CA ASN A 1031 35.53 -26.01 19.28
C ASN A 1031 36.38 -26.52 18.11
N TYR A 1032 35.97 -26.10 16.90
CA TYR A 1032 36.67 -26.41 15.68
C TYR A 1032 37.94 -25.60 15.55
N THR A 1033 39.02 -26.25 15.13
CA THR A 1033 40.22 -25.59 14.61
C THR A 1033 40.14 -25.58 13.10
N ILE A 1034 40.07 -24.39 12.50
CA ILE A 1034 39.93 -24.21 11.05
C ILE A 1034 41.16 -23.50 10.51
N TYR A 1035 41.80 -24.09 9.51
CA TYR A 1035 43.01 -23.58 8.88
C TYR A 1035 42.71 -23.04 7.49
N ALA A 1036 43.29 -21.88 7.15
CA ALA A 1036 43.35 -21.36 5.79
C ALA A 1036 44.80 -21.38 5.30
N SER A 1037 45.06 -22.09 4.19
CA SER A 1037 46.40 -22.31 3.66
C SER A 1037 46.48 -22.01 2.17
N HIS A 1038 47.49 -21.24 1.77
CA HIS A 1038 47.79 -20.93 0.37
C HIS A 1038 49.31 -20.76 0.19
N PRO A 1039 49.93 -21.24 -0.91
CA PRO A 1039 51.40 -21.21 -1.06
C PRO A 1039 52.03 -19.81 -0.94
N ASN A 1040 51.33 -18.78 -1.42
CA ASN A 1040 51.83 -17.39 -1.45
C ASN A 1040 51.46 -16.56 -0.21
N TYR A 1041 50.75 -17.13 0.77
CA TYR A 1041 50.27 -16.40 1.94
C TYR A 1041 50.62 -17.16 3.22
N THR A 1042 50.71 -16.43 4.34
CA THR A 1042 50.99 -17.04 5.64
C THR A 1042 49.76 -17.81 6.10
N MET A 1043 49.95 -19.07 6.50
CA MET A 1043 48.86 -19.92 7.00
C MET A 1043 48.24 -19.32 8.26
N MET A 1044 46.91 -19.31 8.33
CA MET A 1044 46.16 -18.81 9.49
C MET A 1044 45.25 -19.88 10.04
N SER A 1045 44.85 -19.73 11.30
CA SER A 1045 43.85 -20.58 11.92
C SER A 1045 42.89 -19.80 12.80
N HIS A 1046 41.64 -20.25 12.84
CA HIS A 1046 40.60 -19.77 13.74
C HIS A 1046 40.11 -20.90 14.64
N GLN A 1047 39.80 -20.55 15.89
CA GLN A 1047 39.09 -21.40 16.83
C GLN A 1047 37.62 -20.99 16.84
N ARG A 1048 36.71 -21.91 16.50
CA ARG A 1048 35.27 -21.66 16.41
C ARG A 1048 34.49 -22.58 17.33
N ASN A 1049 33.91 -22.00 18.39
CA ASN A 1049 32.93 -22.69 19.21
C ASN A 1049 31.54 -22.47 18.63
N ILE A 1050 30.91 -23.54 18.15
CA ILE A 1050 29.66 -23.46 17.41
C ILE A 1050 28.54 -23.88 18.34
N THR A 1051 27.54 -23.02 18.46
CA THR A 1051 26.33 -23.21 19.26
C THR A 1051 25.15 -22.59 18.51
N SER A 1052 23.94 -22.72 19.04
CA SER A 1052 22.77 -21.98 18.55
C SER A 1052 22.91 -20.46 18.58
N LEU A 1053 23.74 -19.90 19.46
CA LEU A 1053 23.97 -18.46 19.61
C LEU A 1053 25.22 -17.97 18.86
N THR A 1054 26.06 -18.89 18.40
CA THR A 1054 27.36 -18.60 17.78
C THR A 1054 27.54 -19.37 16.48
N ASN A 1055 26.45 -19.68 15.78
CA ASN A 1055 26.51 -20.32 14.47
C ASN A 1055 27.27 -19.42 13.49
N ILE A 1056 28.01 -20.02 12.56
CA ILE A 1056 28.95 -19.28 11.71
C ILE A 1056 28.65 -19.57 10.26
N TYR A 1057 27.72 -18.81 9.70
CA TYR A 1057 27.51 -18.88 8.25
C TYR A 1057 28.73 -18.37 7.48
N LYS A 1058 29.40 -17.31 7.96
CA LYS A 1058 30.56 -16.69 7.32
C LYS A 1058 31.73 -16.53 8.30
N ASP A 1059 32.85 -17.17 8.00
CA ASP A 1059 34.13 -17.02 8.72
C ASP A 1059 35.13 -16.25 7.84
N VAL A 1060 35.62 -15.10 8.31
CA VAL A 1060 36.47 -14.20 7.51
C VAL A 1060 37.93 -14.37 7.87
N PHE A 1061 38.75 -14.79 6.90
CA PHE A 1061 40.21 -14.87 6.99
C PHE A 1061 40.85 -13.73 6.19
N THR A 1062 41.65 -12.88 6.84
CA THR A 1062 42.43 -11.83 6.17
C THR A 1062 43.92 -12.18 6.15
N MET A 1063 44.40 -12.75 5.04
CA MET A 1063 45.73 -13.33 4.93
C MET A 1063 46.80 -12.29 4.55
N THR A 1064 47.98 -12.41 5.15
CA THR A 1064 49.16 -11.61 4.77
C THR A 1064 49.98 -12.34 3.72
N SER A 1065 50.40 -11.63 2.66
CA SER A 1065 51.32 -12.18 1.65
C SER A 1065 52.60 -12.66 2.33
N SER A 1066 53.02 -13.88 2.05
CA SER A 1066 54.32 -14.36 2.52
C SER A 1066 55.41 -13.62 1.73
N PRO A 1067 56.46 -13.08 2.38
CA PRO A 1067 57.60 -12.55 1.66
C PRO A 1067 58.25 -13.69 0.83
N PRO A 1068 58.78 -13.38 -0.36
CA PRO A 1068 59.37 -14.37 -1.25
C PRO A 1068 60.57 -15.12 -0.65
#